data_AF-A0A7C3ZTL5-F1
#
_entry.id   AF-A0A7C3ZTL5-F1
#
_cell.length_a   1.000
_cell.length_b   1.000
_cell.length_c   1.000
_cell.angle_alpha   90.00
_cell.angle_beta   90.00
_cell.angle_gamma   90.00
#
_symmetry.space_group_name_H-M   'P 1'
#
loop_
_entity.id
_entity.type
_entity.pdbx_description
1 polymer ?
#
loop_
_entity_poly.entity_id
_entity_poly.type
_entity_poly.pdbx_seq_one_letter_code
_entity_poly.pdbx_strand_id
1 'polypeptide(L)'
;MRRFLSLICILLIMTMPIVTAQSLSVQQFAGRDGVRNVAKTTDTLTIRAQVTIPNDPDITPNQVRLITSEGISYFFTTCTPQVGGAICTLNYDLVGVGGVDDYTIAAFNDDNVQVTQAVEELVNDFIDPEMLTFYAEKEILGPGPVKISYRAEDYSFVPGDTEACAGVGNVKIFENTQSSGFRASIPGTTRVNDCTVEGEYSYTPQNTGNVTLCAVAFDRIGKTSAPLCTSIYVDRMAPAIRGFRIAAYDGATLYTIPPEGMSASVEVRIEDPSLDVNSVRADFSRLAGAAYSDRGPNDIGIAPLRTVIWHDIPITSVSPCEFTVRAADDLGNTVSQKLTCTIVSDTSPPEAISMSTGFTSGDGTPLLGIQGTLTVLFREKGMARSEAFLDTHNLGLGIRRADFCEPLGADWACRWKLPANVPAGRYSATVVTSTRDDLGNQLQAPASYAFDYDSTPPSITGGPRISIFHANNDYGDKLVHGDVIEVEYDVSGAYGGVANVSDFGAATLVPASCDASTCTFAFTVERSGGFTGKALMRITDDAGNFVEQTRQFEVFDVLDEPNPNYWKSSVTCTPKVLDRSSTVLVNHQVYCRIKLTPYSNEKKVEVVATGMGPWKQCTGDIQTSVAAPPELINNGYKSREPYMRVLLPTREFPEAQFNLTCPMYILTQVGDGFTSYPETENVTMQIAFGDSPIGSMSENIDEKIEEAVDDAQRFGKWLDALNKFFDVANKICQLRQMFWNIAAALEVIHVTMSALSISTKFLGAPVEPGRQAWCQAKEQYVTFLGKPGQGIDSFLQPFCGFLNCQQVNTELTGPIDTDIVPGATEFVNQQGEGPIAGEPGQPPIINVKDSIVWSVATLCVPGIIYNVDKYRQIQCRYATCLKREVKDSGVPISVCEDEKAYLTCAYVWGQAFAAIPYTAITQYWINTVKEWLSNPFAALAALIGAFCEAHCGTSYGTINIGCSFAKVFESVGRVIDDVQSVKTDDFFKVGQGPCQQLEDLEDEE
;
A
#
# COMPACT_ATOMS: atom_id res chain seq x y z
N MET A 1 -63.95 -18.89 -114.07
CA MET A 1 -64.58 -18.25 -112.90
C MET A 1 -63.71 -18.30 -111.64
N ARG A 2 -63.14 -19.44 -111.20
CA ARG A 2 -62.26 -19.51 -110.00
C ARG A 2 -61.01 -18.60 -110.02
N ARG A 3 -60.30 -18.46 -111.16
CA ARG A 3 -59.12 -17.55 -111.24
C ARG A 3 -59.49 -16.06 -111.17
N PHE A 4 -60.71 -15.70 -111.55
CA PHE A 4 -61.19 -14.31 -111.48
C PHE A 4 -61.60 -13.93 -110.04
N LEU A 5 -62.17 -14.87 -109.28
CA LEU A 5 -62.43 -14.67 -107.85
C LEU A 5 -61.14 -14.53 -107.04
N SER A 6 -60.09 -15.30 -107.35
CA SER A 6 -58.80 -15.19 -106.66
C SER A 6 -58.12 -13.84 -106.89
N LEU A 7 -58.21 -13.29 -108.11
CA LEU A 7 -57.69 -11.95 -108.42
C LEU A 7 -58.48 -10.85 -107.70
N ILE A 8 -59.80 -10.97 -107.60
CA ILE A 8 -60.63 -10.03 -106.84
C ILE A 8 -60.33 -10.11 -105.34
N CYS A 9 -60.16 -11.30 -104.75
CA CYS A 9 -59.81 -11.42 -103.33
C CYS A 9 -58.41 -10.85 -103.02
N ILE A 10 -57.42 -11.07 -103.90
CA ILE A 10 -56.08 -10.50 -103.73
C ILE A 10 -56.13 -8.97 -103.90
N LEU A 11 -56.89 -8.46 -104.87
CA LEU A 11 -57.08 -7.02 -105.07
C LEU A 11 -57.83 -6.39 -103.88
N LEU A 12 -58.80 -7.09 -103.27
CA LEU A 12 -59.52 -6.64 -102.09
C LEU A 12 -58.60 -6.58 -100.86
N ILE A 13 -57.75 -7.60 -100.66
CA ILE A 13 -56.76 -7.62 -99.57
C ILE A 13 -55.70 -6.53 -99.77
N MET A 14 -55.33 -6.22 -101.02
CA MET A 14 -54.38 -5.13 -101.31
C MET A 14 -55.01 -3.73 -101.35
N THR A 15 -56.34 -3.60 -101.32
CA THR A 15 -57.05 -2.30 -101.33
C THR A 15 -57.74 -1.98 -100.01
N MET A 16 -57.83 -2.93 -99.08
CA MET A 16 -58.22 -2.62 -97.71
C MET A 16 -57.13 -1.75 -97.07
N PRO A 17 -57.45 -0.52 -96.61
CA PRO A 17 -56.49 0.24 -95.82
C PRO A 17 -56.13 -0.63 -94.61
N ILE A 18 -54.84 -0.89 -94.42
CA ILE A 18 -54.33 -1.51 -93.20
C ILE A 18 -54.59 -0.48 -92.11
N VAL A 19 -55.77 -0.55 -91.48
CA VAL A 19 -56.06 0.22 -90.28
C VAL A 19 -55.16 -0.39 -89.22
N THR A 20 -54.03 0.25 -88.97
CA THR A 20 -53.23 -0.08 -87.80
C THR A 20 -54.13 0.14 -86.59
N ALA A 21 -54.44 -0.93 -85.85
CA ALA A 21 -55.26 -0.82 -84.65
C ALA A 21 -54.48 0.01 -83.61
N GLN A 22 -55.14 1.00 -83.03
CA GLN A 22 -54.61 1.69 -81.85
C GLN A 22 -54.41 0.66 -80.76
N SER A 23 -53.21 0.61 -80.18
CA SER A 23 -52.92 -0.27 -79.05
C SER A 23 -52.09 0.47 -78.02
N LEU A 24 -52.45 0.30 -76.75
CA LEU A 24 -51.68 0.75 -75.62
C LEU A 24 -51.62 -0.40 -74.62
N SER A 25 -50.42 -0.87 -74.34
CA SER A 25 -50.17 -1.97 -73.41
C SER A 25 -49.14 -1.52 -72.38
N VAL A 26 -49.52 -1.52 -71.11
CA VAL A 26 -48.59 -1.24 -70.02
C VAL A 26 -47.77 -2.49 -69.74
N GLN A 27 -46.49 -2.45 -70.07
CA GLN A 27 -45.54 -3.55 -69.91
C GLN A 27 -44.96 -3.62 -68.49
N GLN A 28 -44.79 -2.46 -67.85
CA GLN A 28 -44.29 -2.34 -66.49
C GLN A 28 -45.06 -1.22 -65.78
N PHE A 29 -45.53 -1.52 -64.59
CA PHE A 29 -46.20 -0.59 -63.70
C PHE A 29 -45.86 -1.02 -62.28
N ALA A 30 -44.70 -0.59 -61.79
CA ALA A 30 -44.12 -1.09 -60.54
C ALA A 30 -43.24 -0.03 -59.89
N GLY A 31 -43.15 -0.06 -58.56
CA GLY A 31 -42.12 0.66 -57.82
C GLY A 31 -40.71 0.14 -58.11
N ARG A 32 -39.71 0.65 -57.39
CA ARG A 32 -38.29 0.29 -57.56
C ARG A 32 -38.02 -1.18 -57.26
N ASP A 33 -38.83 -1.79 -56.40
CA ASP A 33 -38.74 -3.20 -56.03
C ASP A 33 -39.21 -4.15 -57.15
N GLY A 34 -39.82 -3.61 -58.22
CA GLY A 34 -40.19 -4.36 -59.42
C GLY A 34 -41.44 -5.24 -59.28
N VAL A 35 -42.17 -5.13 -58.17
CA VAL A 35 -43.45 -5.81 -57.97
C VAL A 35 -44.53 -5.08 -58.76
N ARG A 36 -45.13 -5.77 -59.74
CA ARG A 36 -46.18 -5.18 -60.58
C ARG A 36 -47.38 -4.75 -59.73
N ASN A 37 -47.88 -3.56 -60.00
CA ASN A 37 -49.02 -2.90 -59.36
C ASN A 37 -48.83 -2.62 -57.87
N VAL A 38 -47.58 -2.61 -57.38
CA VAL A 38 -47.26 -2.27 -56.00
C VAL A 38 -46.09 -1.28 -55.96
N ALA A 39 -46.16 -0.30 -55.07
CA ALA A 39 -45.06 0.61 -54.77
C ALA A 39 -45.11 1.05 -53.30
N LYS A 40 -44.00 1.58 -52.78
CA LYS A 40 -43.99 2.24 -51.46
C LYS A 40 -44.49 3.68 -51.58
N THR A 41 -44.97 4.25 -50.47
CA THR A 41 -45.49 5.64 -50.42
C THR A 41 -44.49 6.73 -50.82
N THR A 42 -43.20 6.42 -50.72
CA THR A 42 -42.10 7.26 -51.18
C THR A 42 -41.19 6.43 -52.07
N ASP A 43 -41.65 6.15 -53.28
CA ASP A 43 -40.93 5.36 -54.29
C ASP A 43 -41.02 6.02 -55.66
N THR A 44 -40.18 5.58 -56.59
CA THR A 44 -40.25 5.99 -57.98
C THR A 44 -41.02 4.93 -58.77
N LEU A 45 -42.27 5.24 -59.11
CA LEU A 45 -43.10 4.43 -60.00
C LEU A 45 -42.50 4.42 -61.40
N THR A 46 -42.07 3.25 -61.86
CA THR A 46 -41.57 3.05 -63.22
C THR A 46 -42.71 2.53 -64.09
N ILE A 47 -43.11 3.35 -65.07
CA ILE A 47 -44.15 3.03 -66.04
C ILE A 47 -43.50 2.82 -67.40
N ARG A 48 -43.71 1.65 -68.00
CA ARG A 48 -43.34 1.38 -69.39
C ARG A 48 -44.58 1.00 -70.18
N ALA A 49 -44.93 1.82 -71.15
CA ALA A 49 -46.08 1.59 -72.01
C ALA A 49 -45.62 1.42 -73.46
N GLN A 50 -46.10 0.37 -74.12
CA GLN A 50 -45.97 0.19 -75.56
C GLN A 50 -47.20 0.80 -76.23
N VAL A 51 -46.98 1.78 -77.10
CA VAL A 51 -48.04 2.60 -77.70
C VAL A 51 -47.93 2.59 -79.22
N THR A 52 -49.06 2.44 -79.90
CA THR A 52 -49.18 2.53 -81.37
C THR A 52 -50.27 3.54 -81.72
N ILE A 53 -49.90 4.64 -82.40
CA ILE A 53 -50.83 5.67 -82.88
C ILE A 53 -50.94 5.56 -84.42
N PRO A 54 -52.14 5.41 -85.00
CA PRO A 54 -52.32 5.28 -86.44
C PRO A 54 -51.84 6.50 -87.18
N ASN A 55 -51.13 6.27 -88.30
CA ASN A 55 -50.57 7.30 -89.17
C ASN A 55 -49.53 8.22 -88.51
N ASP A 56 -49.04 7.86 -87.31
CA ASP A 56 -47.99 8.58 -86.61
C ASP A 56 -46.82 7.62 -86.29
N PRO A 57 -45.77 7.62 -87.12
CA PRO A 57 -44.59 6.78 -86.90
C PRO A 57 -43.64 7.34 -85.83
N ASP A 58 -43.76 8.61 -85.45
CA ASP A 58 -42.77 9.35 -84.66
C ASP A 58 -43.34 9.78 -83.30
N ILE A 59 -43.84 8.79 -82.54
CA ILE A 59 -44.45 9.02 -81.22
C ILE A 59 -43.45 9.65 -80.24
N THR A 60 -43.74 10.88 -79.81
CA THR A 60 -42.94 11.67 -78.88
C THR A 60 -43.41 11.52 -77.43
N PRO A 61 -42.55 11.81 -76.43
CA PRO A 61 -42.92 11.70 -75.02
C PRO A 61 -44.11 12.57 -74.58
N ASN A 62 -44.41 13.65 -75.31
CA ASN A 62 -45.53 14.55 -75.01
C ASN A 62 -46.91 13.98 -75.42
N GLN A 63 -46.92 12.94 -76.25
CA GLN A 63 -48.11 12.27 -76.76
C GLN A 63 -48.59 11.14 -75.83
N VAL A 64 -47.79 10.73 -74.84
CA VAL A 64 -48.21 9.75 -73.83
C VAL A 64 -48.20 10.43 -72.46
N ARG A 65 -49.30 10.29 -71.73
CA ARG A 65 -49.51 10.96 -70.44
C ARG A 65 -49.93 9.97 -69.37
N LEU A 66 -49.39 10.13 -68.19
CA LEU A 66 -49.95 9.61 -66.95
C LEU A 66 -50.94 10.63 -66.42
N ILE A 67 -52.18 10.23 -66.17
CA ILE A 67 -53.22 11.05 -65.55
C ILE A 67 -53.51 10.45 -64.18
N THR A 68 -53.26 11.21 -63.11
CA THR A 68 -53.53 10.78 -61.73
C THR A 68 -55.03 10.82 -61.43
N SER A 69 -55.44 10.22 -60.31
CA SER A 69 -56.82 10.29 -59.80
C SER A 69 -57.32 11.72 -59.59
N GLU A 70 -56.42 12.66 -59.28
CA GLU A 70 -56.70 14.10 -59.17
C GLU A 70 -56.84 14.82 -60.53
N GLY A 71 -56.65 14.10 -61.64
CA GLY A 71 -56.69 14.64 -62.99
C GLY A 71 -55.41 15.37 -63.44
N ILE A 72 -54.32 15.27 -62.67
CA ILE A 72 -53.04 15.89 -63.01
C ILE A 72 -52.34 15.05 -64.08
N SER A 73 -51.92 15.68 -65.17
CA SER A 73 -51.25 14.99 -66.29
C SER A 73 -49.74 15.18 -66.27
N TYR A 74 -48.98 14.10 -66.37
CA TYR A 74 -47.53 14.07 -66.50
C TYR A 74 -47.12 13.46 -67.84
N PHE A 75 -46.23 14.12 -68.57
CA PHE A 75 -45.67 13.60 -69.82
C PHE A 75 -44.65 12.49 -69.54
N PHE A 76 -44.57 11.53 -70.45
CA PHE A 76 -43.50 10.52 -70.40
C PHE A 76 -42.15 11.20 -70.65
N THR A 77 -41.06 10.61 -70.13
CA THR A 77 -39.72 11.21 -70.26
C THR A 77 -39.04 10.78 -71.55
N THR A 78 -39.31 9.56 -72.01
CA THR A 78 -38.70 8.97 -73.21
C THR A 78 -39.73 8.16 -73.96
N CYS A 79 -39.65 8.19 -75.30
CA CYS A 79 -40.36 7.29 -76.21
C CYS A 79 -39.36 6.83 -77.26
N THR A 80 -39.13 5.53 -77.33
CA THR A 80 -38.17 4.92 -78.27
C THR A 80 -38.94 4.14 -79.33
N PRO A 81 -38.78 4.46 -80.63
CA PRO A 81 -39.42 3.71 -81.70
C PRO A 81 -38.98 2.24 -81.67
N GLN A 82 -39.93 1.32 -81.75
CA GLN A 82 -39.73 -0.12 -81.87
C GLN A 82 -40.63 -0.72 -82.95
N VAL A 83 -40.37 -1.97 -83.32
CA VAL A 83 -41.24 -2.69 -84.26
C VAL A 83 -42.60 -2.90 -83.60
N GLY A 84 -43.64 -2.25 -84.13
CA GLY A 84 -45.02 -2.31 -83.60
C GLY A 84 -45.47 -1.11 -82.76
N GLY A 85 -44.66 -0.05 -82.61
CA GLY A 85 -45.03 1.17 -81.89
C GLY A 85 -43.84 1.82 -81.21
N ALA A 86 -44.05 2.74 -80.27
CA ALA A 86 -43.00 3.26 -79.40
C ALA A 86 -43.10 2.65 -77.99
N ILE A 87 -41.97 2.38 -77.36
CA ILE A 87 -41.91 2.10 -75.92
C ILE A 87 -41.61 3.40 -75.21
N CYS A 88 -42.59 3.87 -74.44
CA CYS A 88 -42.51 5.07 -73.66
C CYS A 88 -42.26 4.72 -72.19
N THR A 89 -41.28 5.40 -71.57
CA THR A 89 -40.97 5.24 -70.13
C THR A 89 -41.21 6.54 -69.36
N LEU A 90 -41.79 6.43 -68.17
CA LEU A 90 -41.93 7.49 -67.18
C LEU A 90 -41.45 6.97 -65.82
N ASN A 91 -40.65 7.78 -65.15
CA ASN A 91 -40.32 7.60 -63.73
C ASN A 91 -41.06 8.70 -62.98
N TYR A 92 -42.02 8.30 -62.15
CA TYR A 92 -42.88 9.22 -61.41
C TYR A 92 -42.61 9.03 -59.91
N ASP A 93 -42.09 10.06 -59.25
CA ASP A 93 -41.87 10.01 -57.80
C ASP A 93 -43.20 10.11 -57.08
N LEU A 94 -43.60 9.01 -56.43
CA LEU A 94 -44.80 8.93 -55.62
C LEU A 94 -44.60 9.75 -54.36
N VAL A 95 -45.58 10.62 -54.10
CA VAL A 95 -45.71 11.36 -52.85
C VAL A 95 -47.16 11.18 -52.41
N GLY A 96 -47.42 10.11 -51.65
CA GLY A 96 -48.79 9.71 -51.36
C GLY A 96 -48.98 9.15 -49.95
N VAL A 97 -50.23 9.18 -49.51
CA VAL A 97 -50.76 8.34 -48.43
C VAL A 97 -50.93 6.91 -48.96
N GLY A 98 -50.82 5.89 -48.10
CA GLY A 98 -51.06 4.51 -48.52
C GLY A 98 -52.49 4.28 -49.01
N GLY A 99 -52.71 3.20 -49.75
CA GLY A 99 -54.02 2.80 -50.24
C GLY A 99 -53.97 2.27 -51.66
N VAL A 100 -55.11 2.27 -52.34
CA VAL A 100 -55.24 1.84 -53.74
C VAL A 100 -55.60 3.05 -54.59
N ASP A 101 -54.78 3.34 -55.58
CA ASP A 101 -54.97 4.47 -56.50
C ASP A 101 -55.03 4.00 -57.96
N ASP A 102 -56.00 4.53 -58.70
CA ASP A 102 -56.12 4.31 -60.14
C ASP A 102 -55.31 5.36 -60.92
N TYR A 103 -54.47 4.88 -61.84
CA TYR A 103 -53.71 5.71 -62.75
C TYR A 103 -54.11 5.44 -64.20
N THR A 104 -54.43 6.50 -64.94
CA THR A 104 -54.80 6.38 -66.35
C THR A 104 -53.61 6.75 -67.23
N ILE A 105 -53.12 5.80 -68.02
CA ILE A 105 -52.11 6.04 -69.06
C ILE A 105 -52.84 6.26 -70.37
N ALA A 106 -52.77 7.47 -70.92
CA ALA A 106 -53.46 7.85 -72.15
C ALA A 106 -52.47 8.27 -73.24
N ALA A 107 -52.78 7.90 -74.48
CA ALA A 107 -52.06 8.34 -75.68
C ALA A 107 -52.91 9.36 -76.46
N PHE A 108 -52.24 10.37 -77.01
CA PHE A 108 -52.82 11.50 -77.74
C PHE A 108 -52.14 11.61 -79.11
N ASN A 109 -52.90 11.97 -80.15
CA ASN A 109 -52.31 12.29 -81.45
C ASN A 109 -51.72 13.71 -81.48
N ASP A 110 -51.18 14.12 -82.63
CA ASP A 110 -50.57 15.45 -82.82
C ASP A 110 -51.55 16.63 -82.64
N ASP A 111 -52.85 16.40 -82.85
CA ASP A 111 -53.91 17.39 -82.58
C ASP A 111 -54.31 17.44 -81.10
N ASN A 112 -53.56 16.75 -80.22
CA ASN A 112 -53.83 16.62 -78.79
C ASN A 112 -55.20 15.97 -78.48
N VAL A 113 -55.71 15.13 -79.38
CA VAL A 113 -56.93 14.33 -79.20
C VAL A 113 -56.53 12.97 -78.64
N GLN A 114 -57.16 12.56 -77.54
CA GLN A 114 -56.92 11.25 -76.93
C GLN A 114 -57.35 10.14 -77.89
N VAL A 115 -56.43 9.21 -78.19
CA VAL A 115 -56.67 8.09 -79.10
C VAL A 115 -56.93 6.78 -78.35
N THR A 116 -56.24 6.53 -77.24
CA THR A 116 -56.44 5.31 -76.43
C THR A 116 -56.00 5.54 -74.98
N GLN A 117 -56.45 4.68 -74.07
CA GLN A 117 -56.04 4.71 -72.66
C GLN A 117 -56.03 3.30 -72.04
N ALA A 118 -55.25 3.13 -70.98
CA ALA A 118 -55.31 2.01 -70.06
C ALA A 118 -55.36 2.53 -68.62
N VAL A 119 -56.11 1.86 -67.76
CA VAL A 119 -56.16 2.15 -66.32
C VAL A 119 -55.40 1.04 -65.63
N GLU A 120 -54.42 1.42 -64.80
CA GLU A 120 -53.71 0.49 -63.94
C GLU A 120 -53.95 0.91 -62.48
N GLU A 121 -54.28 -0.06 -61.66
CA GLU A 121 -54.45 0.09 -60.22
C GLU A 121 -53.08 -0.08 -59.54
N LEU A 122 -52.73 0.84 -58.65
CA LEU A 122 -51.52 0.80 -57.84
C LEU A 122 -51.87 0.62 -56.37
N VAL A 123 -51.38 -0.46 -55.76
CA VAL A 123 -51.36 -0.60 -54.31
C VAL A 123 -50.15 0.16 -53.78
N ASN A 124 -50.41 1.31 -53.14
CA ASN A 124 -49.42 2.09 -52.46
C ASN A 124 -49.29 1.62 -51.02
N ASP A 125 -48.27 0.81 -50.78
CA ASP A 125 -48.08 0.14 -49.52
C ASP A 125 -47.33 1.06 -48.52
N PHE A 126 -48.00 1.39 -47.42
CA PHE A 126 -47.49 2.22 -46.33
C PHE A 126 -47.17 1.44 -45.06
N ILE A 127 -47.89 0.36 -44.76
CA ILE A 127 -47.79 -0.34 -43.48
C ILE A 127 -46.79 -1.50 -43.58
N ASP A 128 -46.08 -1.79 -42.49
CA ASP A 128 -45.24 -2.97 -42.41
C ASP A 128 -46.12 -4.22 -42.16
N PRO A 129 -45.76 -5.41 -42.69
CA PRO A 129 -46.51 -6.62 -42.39
C PRO A 129 -46.52 -6.93 -40.88
N GLU A 130 -47.46 -7.74 -40.41
CA GLU A 130 -47.66 -8.07 -39.01
C GLU A 130 -47.60 -9.60 -38.78
N MET A 131 -46.90 -10.01 -37.72
CA MET A 131 -46.97 -11.38 -37.20
C MET A 131 -48.11 -11.48 -36.19
N LEU A 132 -49.19 -12.18 -36.53
CA LEU A 132 -50.37 -12.33 -35.68
C LEU A 132 -50.24 -13.47 -34.67
N THR A 133 -49.70 -14.61 -35.10
CA THR A 133 -49.48 -15.77 -34.23
C THR A 133 -48.11 -16.40 -34.48
N PHE A 134 -47.47 -16.83 -33.41
CA PHE A 134 -46.24 -17.60 -33.43
C PHE A 134 -46.06 -18.34 -32.10
N TYR A 135 -46.39 -19.63 -32.06
CA TYR A 135 -46.31 -20.44 -30.84
C TYR A 135 -45.91 -21.88 -31.11
N ALA A 136 -45.26 -22.51 -30.13
CA ALA A 136 -44.90 -23.93 -30.17
C ALA A 136 -46.01 -24.80 -29.56
N GLU A 137 -46.22 -26.02 -30.09
CA GLU A 137 -47.22 -26.96 -29.56
C GLU A 137 -46.89 -27.44 -28.13
N LYS A 138 -45.60 -27.46 -27.77
CA LYS A 138 -45.10 -27.86 -26.45
C LYS A 138 -44.04 -26.90 -25.95
N GLU A 139 -44.10 -26.57 -24.66
CA GLU A 139 -43.13 -25.70 -23.99
C GLU A 139 -41.89 -26.44 -23.50
N ILE A 140 -42.00 -27.75 -23.22
CA ILE A 140 -40.90 -28.61 -22.79
C ILE A 140 -40.75 -29.76 -23.78
N LEU A 141 -39.52 -29.96 -24.27
CA LEU A 141 -39.21 -30.90 -25.33
C LEU A 141 -38.03 -31.77 -24.96
N GLY A 142 -38.16 -33.06 -25.23
CA GLY A 142 -37.03 -33.98 -25.33
C GLY A 142 -36.22 -33.77 -26.62
N PRO A 143 -35.52 -34.80 -27.12
CA PRO A 143 -34.67 -34.70 -28.32
C PRO A 143 -35.45 -34.69 -29.65
N GLY A 144 -36.79 -34.74 -29.61
CA GLY A 144 -37.65 -34.78 -30.80
C GLY A 144 -37.98 -33.41 -31.40
N PRO A 145 -38.54 -33.37 -32.62
CA PRO A 145 -39.02 -32.13 -33.23
C PRO A 145 -40.25 -31.56 -32.53
N VAL A 146 -40.42 -30.24 -32.58
CA VAL A 146 -41.63 -29.51 -32.19
C VAL A 146 -42.26 -28.82 -33.38
N LYS A 147 -43.60 -28.81 -33.43
CA LYS A 147 -44.36 -28.04 -34.40
C LYS A 147 -44.58 -26.62 -33.91
N ILE A 148 -44.35 -25.66 -34.80
CA ILE A 148 -44.54 -24.22 -34.57
C ILE A 148 -45.57 -23.72 -35.54
N SER A 149 -46.67 -23.20 -35.03
CA SER A 149 -47.72 -22.59 -35.84
C SER A 149 -47.45 -21.11 -35.98
N TYR A 150 -47.64 -20.57 -37.17
CA TYR A 150 -47.47 -19.15 -37.45
C TYR A 150 -48.56 -18.60 -38.37
N ARG A 151 -48.86 -17.31 -38.23
CA ARG A 151 -49.71 -16.54 -39.12
C ARG A 151 -49.18 -15.12 -39.24
N ALA A 152 -49.02 -14.65 -40.47
CA ALA A 152 -48.63 -13.29 -40.79
C ALA A 152 -49.58 -12.67 -41.80
N GLU A 153 -49.82 -11.38 -41.66
CA GLU A 153 -50.64 -10.59 -42.55
C GLU A 153 -49.90 -9.36 -43.07
N ASP A 154 -50.29 -8.88 -44.24
CA ASP A 154 -49.75 -7.68 -44.87
C ASP A 154 -50.89 -6.72 -45.23
N TYR A 155 -50.65 -5.42 -45.13
CA TYR A 155 -51.68 -4.41 -45.32
C TYR A 155 -51.10 -3.19 -46.03
N SER A 156 -51.81 -2.62 -46.99
CA SER A 156 -51.34 -1.40 -47.67
C SER A 156 -51.52 -0.13 -46.85
N PHE A 157 -52.64 0.04 -46.14
CA PHE A 157 -52.97 1.30 -45.46
C PHE A 157 -53.75 1.19 -44.15
N VAL A 158 -54.63 0.22 -44.01
CA VAL A 158 -55.41 0.00 -42.78
C VAL A 158 -55.08 -1.39 -42.23
N PRO A 159 -54.54 -1.52 -41.01
CA PRO A 159 -54.32 -2.83 -40.41
C PRO A 159 -55.61 -3.64 -40.34
N GLY A 160 -55.56 -4.87 -40.85
CA GLY A 160 -56.72 -5.78 -40.95
C GLY A 160 -57.46 -5.72 -42.30
N ASP A 161 -57.11 -4.80 -43.20
CA ASP A 161 -57.60 -4.80 -44.58
C ASP A 161 -56.73 -5.71 -45.45
N THR A 162 -57.23 -6.93 -45.68
CA THR A 162 -56.56 -7.95 -46.50
C THR A 162 -57.00 -7.92 -47.97
N GLU A 163 -57.72 -6.90 -48.42
CA GLU A 163 -58.14 -6.79 -49.83
C GLU A 163 -57.08 -6.06 -50.68
N ALA A 164 -56.24 -5.21 -50.05
CA ALA A 164 -55.18 -4.44 -50.71
C ALA A 164 -53.86 -4.50 -49.93
N CYS A 165 -52.85 -5.19 -50.48
CA CYS A 165 -51.52 -5.32 -49.88
C CYS A 165 -50.45 -5.66 -50.93
N ALA A 166 -49.17 -5.45 -50.60
CA ALA A 166 -48.07 -5.97 -51.42
C ALA A 166 -48.06 -7.52 -51.45
N GLY A 167 -48.52 -8.14 -50.37
CA GLY A 167 -48.54 -9.56 -50.09
C GLY A 167 -47.31 -9.99 -49.29
N VAL A 168 -47.46 -10.99 -48.42
CA VAL A 168 -46.33 -11.51 -47.63
C VAL A 168 -45.36 -12.26 -48.54
N GLY A 169 -44.14 -11.77 -48.71
CA GLY A 169 -43.11 -12.38 -49.53
C GLY A 169 -42.49 -13.63 -48.90
N ASN A 170 -42.12 -13.57 -47.62
CA ASN A 170 -41.62 -14.71 -46.84
C ASN A 170 -41.71 -14.48 -45.33
N VAL A 171 -41.70 -15.58 -44.57
CA VAL A 171 -41.54 -15.55 -43.10
C VAL A 171 -40.19 -16.16 -42.75
N LYS A 172 -39.32 -15.40 -42.09
CA LYS A 172 -38.02 -15.89 -41.62
C LYS A 172 -38.09 -16.23 -40.15
N ILE A 173 -37.57 -17.41 -39.79
CA ILE A 173 -37.49 -17.90 -38.42
C ILE A 173 -36.04 -17.89 -37.95
N PHE A 174 -35.82 -17.33 -36.77
CA PHE A 174 -34.52 -17.16 -36.14
C PHE A 174 -34.49 -17.80 -34.75
N GLU A 175 -33.30 -18.21 -34.31
CA GLU A 175 -33.03 -18.73 -32.97
C GLU A 175 -32.24 -17.71 -32.13
N ASN A 176 -32.73 -17.42 -30.93
CA ASN A 176 -32.19 -16.53 -29.88
C ASN A 176 -32.09 -15.03 -30.22
N THR A 177 -31.95 -14.61 -31.49
CA THR A 177 -31.95 -13.19 -31.91
C THR A 177 -32.34 -13.02 -33.38
N GLN A 178 -32.78 -11.82 -33.83
CA GLN A 178 -33.11 -11.53 -35.23
C GLN A 178 -31.90 -11.56 -36.21
N SER A 179 -30.66 -11.53 -35.72
CA SER A 179 -29.47 -11.36 -36.57
C SER A 179 -28.51 -12.56 -36.59
N SER A 180 -28.60 -13.45 -35.59
CA SER A 180 -27.82 -14.69 -35.54
C SER A 180 -28.76 -15.88 -35.36
N GLY A 181 -28.51 -17.00 -36.06
CA GLY A 181 -29.33 -18.20 -35.93
C GLY A 181 -30.51 -18.32 -36.90
N PHE A 182 -30.39 -17.82 -38.14
CA PHE A 182 -31.37 -18.09 -39.21
C PHE A 182 -31.59 -19.61 -39.37
N ARG A 183 -32.85 -20.05 -39.27
CA ARG A 183 -33.23 -21.47 -39.38
C ARG A 183 -33.97 -21.79 -40.66
N ALA A 184 -34.92 -20.95 -41.04
CA ALA A 184 -35.74 -21.17 -42.22
C ALA A 184 -36.25 -19.86 -42.79
N SER A 185 -36.45 -19.86 -44.11
CA SER A 185 -37.24 -18.87 -44.83
C SER A 185 -38.38 -19.61 -45.47
N ILE A 186 -39.60 -19.37 -45.01
CA ILE A 186 -40.79 -20.00 -45.53
C ILE A 186 -41.36 -19.08 -46.61
N PRO A 187 -41.49 -19.53 -47.87
CA PRO A 187 -42.09 -18.73 -48.92
C PRO A 187 -43.48 -18.27 -48.52
N GLY A 188 -43.76 -16.99 -48.72
CA GLY A 188 -45.08 -16.42 -48.50
C GLY A 188 -45.98 -16.62 -49.71
N THR A 189 -46.83 -15.64 -49.97
CA THR A 189 -47.85 -15.70 -51.00
C THR A 189 -47.26 -15.53 -52.40
N THR A 190 -47.93 -16.10 -53.41
CA THR A 190 -47.46 -16.09 -54.81
C THR A 190 -48.08 -14.97 -55.66
N ARG A 191 -49.12 -14.31 -55.17
CA ARG A 191 -49.85 -13.25 -55.87
C ARG A 191 -49.87 -11.96 -55.04
N VAL A 192 -49.94 -10.83 -55.72
CA VAL A 192 -50.28 -9.53 -55.10
C VAL A 192 -51.73 -9.63 -54.62
N ASN A 193 -52.08 -8.96 -53.52
CA ASN A 193 -53.37 -9.06 -52.80
C ASN A 193 -53.65 -10.40 -52.12
N ASP A 194 -52.67 -11.30 -52.04
CA ASP A 194 -52.72 -12.45 -51.13
C ASP A 194 -51.99 -12.04 -49.85
N CYS A 195 -52.78 -11.52 -48.91
CA CYS A 195 -52.31 -10.75 -47.77
C CYS A 195 -52.09 -11.58 -46.52
N THR A 196 -52.37 -12.89 -46.53
CA THR A 196 -52.25 -13.75 -45.35
C THR A 196 -51.43 -14.98 -45.67
N VAL A 197 -50.45 -15.29 -44.82
CA VAL A 197 -49.76 -16.59 -44.84
C VAL A 197 -49.86 -17.24 -43.46
N GLU A 198 -50.28 -18.50 -43.44
CA GLU A 198 -50.29 -19.33 -42.24
C GLU A 198 -49.70 -20.71 -42.53
N GLY A 199 -49.15 -21.35 -41.51
CA GLY A 199 -48.55 -22.67 -41.67
C GLY A 199 -47.95 -23.25 -40.39
N GLU A 200 -47.30 -24.40 -40.57
CA GLU A 200 -46.54 -25.08 -39.53
C GLU A 200 -45.08 -25.23 -39.93
N TYR A 201 -44.18 -25.02 -38.99
CA TYR A 201 -42.75 -25.28 -39.13
C TYR A 201 -42.30 -26.31 -38.09
N SER A 202 -41.61 -27.36 -38.54
CA SER A 202 -41.03 -28.37 -37.66
C SER A 202 -39.61 -27.96 -37.26
N TYR A 203 -39.39 -27.70 -35.98
CA TYR A 203 -38.10 -27.31 -35.43
C TYR A 203 -37.50 -28.45 -34.59
N THR A 204 -36.25 -28.81 -34.86
CA THR A 204 -35.50 -29.80 -34.06
C THR A 204 -34.32 -29.13 -33.36
N PRO A 205 -34.40 -28.91 -32.04
CA PRO A 205 -33.35 -28.23 -31.30
C PRO A 205 -32.06 -29.03 -31.25
N GLN A 206 -30.92 -28.35 -31.43
CA GLN A 206 -29.62 -29.01 -31.43
C GLN A 206 -28.99 -29.10 -30.03
N ASN A 207 -29.36 -28.21 -29.11
CA ASN A 207 -28.75 -28.08 -27.80
C ASN A 207 -29.81 -28.12 -26.68
N THR A 208 -29.40 -28.52 -25.48
CA THR A 208 -30.19 -28.41 -24.24
C THR A 208 -30.24 -26.95 -23.77
N GLY A 209 -31.38 -26.52 -23.22
CA GLY A 209 -31.58 -25.21 -22.61
C GLY A 209 -32.83 -24.47 -23.13
N ASN A 210 -32.96 -23.21 -22.71
CA ASN A 210 -33.99 -22.32 -23.22
C ASN A 210 -33.64 -21.88 -24.65
N VAL A 211 -34.53 -22.15 -25.58
CA VAL A 211 -34.42 -21.71 -26.98
C VAL A 211 -35.56 -20.74 -27.23
N THR A 212 -35.22 -19.51 -27.62
CA THR A 212 -36.22 -18.53 -28.07
C THR A 212 -36.23 -18.52 -29.59
N LEU A 213 -37.39 -18.79 -30.17
CA LEU A 213 -37.60 -18.72 -31.61
C LEU A 213 -38.36 -17.44 -31.91
N CYS A 214 -37.96 -16.72 -32.95
CA CYS A 214 -38.62 -15.50 -33.40
C CYS A 214 -38.93 -15.60 -34.88
N ALA A 215 -40.13 -15.18 -35.28
CA ALA A 215 -40.52 -15.05 -36.67
C ALA A 215 -40.64 -13.57 -37.06
N VAL A 216 -40.22 -13.27 -38.29
CA VAL A 216 -40.35 -11.95 -38.93
C VAL A 216 -40.93 -12.16 -40.31
N ALA A 217 -42.04 -11.49 -40.61
CA ALA A 217 -42.62 -11.46 -41.95
C ALA A 217 -41.96 -10.37 -42.79
N PHE A 218 -41.72 -10.68 -44.06
CA PHE A 218 -41.26 -9.77 -45.08
C PHE A 218 -42.34 -9.69 -46.13
N ASP A 219 -42.79 -8.50 -46.50
CA ASP A 219 -43.70 -8.32 -47.65
C ASP A 219 -42.94 -8.50 -48.97
N ARG A 220 -43.62 -8.32 -50.10
CA ARG A 220 -43.03 -8.46 -51.45
C ARG A 220 -42.17 -7.28 -51.88
N ILE A 221 -42.25 -6.15 -51.18
CA ILE A 221 -41.47 -4.93 -51.45
C ILE A 221 -40.36 -4.72 -50.42
N GLY A 222 -40.13 -5.70 -49.53
CA GLY A 222 -39.01 -5.75 -48.60
C GLY A 222 -39.22 -5.03 -47.26
N LYS A 223 -40.45 -4.65 -46.87
CA LYS A 223 -40.72 -4.20 -45.50
C LYS A 223 -40.78 -5.37 -44.54
N THR A 224 -40.67 -5.09 -43.25
CA THR A 224 -40.45 -6.12 -42.23
C THR A 224 -41.34 -5.92 -41.01
N SER A 225 -41.94 -7.00 -40.53
CA SER A 225 -42.73 -6.97 -39.29
C SER A 225 -41.86 -6.79 -38.06
N ALA A 226 -42.47 -6.37 -36.96
CA ALA A 226 -41.91 -6.63 -35.64
C ALA A 226 -41.73 -8.16 -35.43
N PRO A 227 -40.69 -8.61 -34.70
CA PRO A 227 -40.53 -10.02 -34.37
C PRO A 227 -41.60 -10.48 -33.40
N LEU A 228 -42.20 -11.63 -33.66
CA LEU A 228 -43.00 -12.35 -32.67
C LEU A 228 -42.24 -13.60 -32.23
N CYS A 229 -42.03 -13.75 -30.93
CA CYS A 229 -41.18 -14.79 -30.36
C CYS A 229 -41.93 -15.75 -29.44
N THR A 230 -41.51 -17.02 -29.43
CA THR A 230 -41.94 -18.06 -28.48
C THR A 230 -40.70 -18.73 -27.88
N SER A 231 -40.74 -19.10 -26.61
CA SER A 231 -39.65 -19.81 -25.94
C SER A 231 -40.04 -21.25 -25.65
N ILE A 232 -39.09 -22.17 -25.82
CA ILE A 232 -39.21 -23.59 -25.50
C ILE A 232 -38.01 -24.02 -24.65
N TYR A 233 -38.21 -24.90 -23.68
CA TYR A 233 -37.14 -25.55 -22.95
C TYR A 233 -36.85 -26.91 -23.56
N VAL A 234 -35.59 -27.14 -23.93
CA VAL A 234 -35.14 -28.37 -24.55
C VAL A 234 -34.28 -29.12 -23.56
N ASP A 235 -34.66 -30.36 -23.25
CA ASP A 235 -33.83 -31.27 -22.49
C ASP A 235 -33.39 -32.46 -23.36
N ARG A 236 -32.08 -32.54 -23.59
CA ARG A 236 -31.46 -33.67 -24.30
C ARG A 236 -30.49 -34.43 -23.41
N MET A 237 -30.45 -34.12 -22.13
CA MET A 237 -29.55 -34.78 -21.19
C MET A 237 -30.24 -36.02 -20.66
N ALA A 238 -29.64 -37.19 -20.91
CA ALA A 238 -30.08 -38.39 -20.21
C ALA A 238 -29.69 -38.31 -18.73
N PRO A 239 -30.41 -39.03 -17.84
CA PRO A 239 -30.05 -39.10 -16.44
C PRO A 239 -28.59 -39.47 -16.21
N ALA A 240 -27.91 -38.81 -15.28
CA ALA A 240 -26.51 -39.07 -15.01
C ALA A 240 -26.32 -40.04 -13.84
N ILE A 241 -25.76 -41.22 -14.10
CA ILE A 241 -25.38 -42.18 -13.05
C ILE A 241 -24.01 -41.76 -12.48
N ARG A 242 -24.01 -41.15 -11.29
CA ARG A 242 -22.81 -40.52 -10.69
C ARG A 242 -21.94 -41.48 -9.90
N GLY A 243 -22.48 -42.60 -9.47
CA GLY A 243 -21.74 -43.59 -8.70
C GLY A 243 -22.66 -44.60 -8.05
N PHE A 244 -22.05 -45.60 -7.43
CA PHE A 244 -22.75 -46.63 -6.70
C PHE A 244 -21.94 -47.07 -5.49
N ARG A 245 -22.60 -47.72 -4.54
CA ARG A 245 -21.96 -48.50 -3.49
C ARG A 245 -22.78 -49.75 -3.23
N ILE A 246 -22.12 -50.81 -2.82
CA ILE A 246 -22.76 -52.02 -2.31
C ILE A 246 -22.62 -51.95 -0.79
N ALA A 247 -23.71 -52.07 -0.07
CA ALA A 247 -23.75 -51.91 1.38
C ALA A 247 -24.36 -53.12 2.08
N ALA A 248 -23.86 -53.45 3.26
CA ALA A 248 -24.50 -54.39 4.18
C ALA A 248 -25.83 -53.80 4.73
N TYR A 249 -26.61 -54.62 5.44
CA TYR A 249 -27.89 -54.20 6.02
C TYR A 249 -27.77 -53.06 7.05
N ASP A 250 -26.59 -52.88 7.66
CA ASP A 250 -26.30 -51.78 8.57
C ASP A 250 -25.85 -50.48 7.86
N GLY A 251 -25.77 -50.52 6.52
CA GLY A 251 -25.38 -49.39 5.67
C GLY A 251 -23.86 -49.25 5.45
N ALA A 252 -23.04 -50.17 5.97
CA ALA A 252 -21.59 -50.19 5.72
C ALA A 252 -21.28 -50.62 4.29
N THR A 253 -20.40 -49.91 3.59
CA THR A 253 -19.96 -50.29 2.24
C THR A 253 -19.17 -51.60 2.28
N LEU A 254 -19.53 -52.55 1.44
CA LEU A 254 -18.88 -53.86 1.33
C LEU A 254 -17.76 -53.81 0.30
N TYR A 255 -16.56 -54.16 0.74
CA TYR A 255 -15.39 -54.40 -0.13
C TYR A 255 -15.02 -55.88 -0.17
N THR A 256 -15.40 -56.62 0.86
CA THR A 256 -15.17 -58.05 1.01
C THR A 256 -16.49 -58.78 1.28
N ILE A 257 -16.52 -60.08 1.02
CA ILE A 257 -17.63 -60.96 1.42
C ILE A 257 -17.08 -62.26 2.02
N PRO A 258 -17.83 -62.90 2.93
CA PRO A 258 -17.44 -64.23 3.41
C PRO A 258 -17.48 -65.25 2.26
N PRO A 259 -16.71 -66.36 2.34
CA PRO A 259 -16.65 -67.39 1.28
C PRO A 259 -18.01 -67.99 0.88
N GLU A 260 -18.95 -68.07 1.82
CA GLU A 260 -20.32 -68.53 1.63
C GLU A 260 -21.24 -67.53 0.91
N GLY A 261 -20.77 -66.29 0.67
CA GLY A 261 -21.56 -65.20 0.12
C GLY A 261 -22.48 -64.53 1.14
N MET A 262 -23.03 -63.36 0.79
CA MET A 262 -23.96 -62.63 1.66
C MET A 262 -24.99 -61.84 0.86
N SER A 263 -26.11 -61.46 1.50
CA SER A 263 -27.07 -60.53 0.90
C SER A 263 -26.66 -59.09 1.21
N ALA A 264 -26.73 -58.22 0.19
CA ALA A 264 -26.36 -56.83 0.29
C ALA A 264 -27.41 -55.92 -0.37
N SER A 265 -27.34 -54.63 -0.08
CA SER A 265 -28.07 -53.59 -0.78
C SER A 265 -27.16 -52.93 -1.82
N VAL A 266 -27.67 -52.70 -3.03
CA VAL A 266 -26.95 -51.91 -4.04
C VAL A 266 -27.59 -50.54 -4.09
N GLU A 267 -26.79 -49.50 -3.85
CA GLU A 267 -27.22 -48.11 -3.91
C GLU A 267 -26.58 -47.42 -5.12
N VAL A 268 -27.38 -46.78 -5.97
CA VAL A 268 -26.89 -46.03 -7.14
C VAL A 268 -27.40 -44.60 -7.05
N ARG A 269 -26.52 -43.63 -7.33
CA ARG A 269 -26.88 -42.21 -7.36
C ARG A 269 -27.16 -41.79 -8.80
N ILE A 270 -28.39 -41.38 -9.05
CA ILE A 270 -28.85 -40.89 -10.36
C ILE A 270 -29.23 -39.42 -10.20
N GLU A 271 -28.60 -38.55 -10.98
CA GLU A 271 -28.86 -37.12 -11.02
C GLU A 271 -29.72 -36.79 -12.23
N ASP A 272 -30.99 -36.46 -11.98
CA ASP A 272 -31.93 -35.96 -12.99
C ASP A 272 -33.18 -35.37 -12.28
N PRO A 273 -33.53 -34.09 -12.53
CA PRO A 273 -34.71 -33.47 -11.91
C PRO A 273 -36.03 -34.06 -12.42
N SER A 274 -36.05 -34.58 -13.63
CA SER A 274 -37.18 -35.16 -14.36
C SER A 274 -37.10 -36.68 -14.47
N LEU A 275 -36.37 -37.36 -13.58
CA LEU A 275 -36.24 -38.82 -13.61
C LEU A 275 -37.60 -39.53 -13.58
N ASP A 276 -37.91 -40.33 -14.61
CA ASP A 276 -39.03 -41.28 -14.55
C ASP A 276 -38.62 -42.44 -13.64
N VAL A 277 -39.11 -42.41 -12.42
CA VAL A 277 -38.83 -43.43 -11.40
C VAL A 277 -39.21 -44.84 -11.85
N ASN A 278 -40.20 -44.99 -12.74
CA ASN A 278 -40.64 -46.29 -13.23
C ASN A 278 -39.73 -46.84 -14.32
N SER A 279 -38.87 -46.02 -14.92
CA SER A 279 -37.90 -46.44 -15.94
C SER A 279 -36.62 -47.04 -15.34
N VAL A 280 -36.35 -46.80 -14.05
CA VAL A 280 -35.10 -47.22 -13.40
C VAL A 280 -35.09 -48.74 -13.22
N ARG A 281 -34.13 -49.41 -13.85
CA ARG A 281 -33.96 -50.87 -13.81
C ARG A 281 -32.49 -51.24 -13.68
N ALA A 282 -32.20 -52.34 -12.99
CA ALA A 282 -30.86 -52.89 -12.88
C ALA A 282 -30.81 -54.39 -13.20
N ASP A 283 -29.75 -54.80 -13.89
CA ASP A 283 -29.41 -56.19 -14.22
C ASP A 283 -28.26 -56.65 -13.33
N PHE A 284 -28.59 -57.40 -12.27
CA PHE A 284 -27.64 -58.03 -11.34
C PHE A 284 -27.40 -59.51 -11.66
N SER A 285 -27.72 -59.98 -12.86
CA SER A 285 -27.66 -61.41 -13.18
C SER A 285 -26.26 -62.03 -13.02
N ARG A 286 -25.21 -61.22 -13.19
CA ARG A 286 -23.81 -61.62 -12.97
C ARG A 286 -23.38 -61.61 -11.49
N LEU A 287 -24.12 -60.93 -10.62
CA LEU A 287 -23.85 -60.90 -9.17
C LEU A 287 -24.68 -61.91 -8.38
N ALA A 288 -25.95 -62.04 -8.74
CA ALA A 288 -26.98 -62.73 -7.97
C ALA A 288 -27.70 -63.85 -8.74
N GLY A 289 -27.27 -64.13 -9.98
CA GLY A 289 -27.87 -65.13 -10.86
C GLY A 289 -29.04 -64.61 -11.70
N ALA A 290 -29.46 -65.40 -12.69
CA ALA A 290 -30.37 -64.98 -13.77
C ALA A 290 -31.73 -64.41 -13.33
N ALA A 291 -32.20 -64.73 -12.11
CA ALA A 291 -33.44 -64.22 -11.54
C ALA A 291 -33.42 -62.70 -11.28
N TYR A 292 -32.24 -62.06 -11.31
CA TYR A 292 -32.06 -60.64 -11.03
C TYR A 292 -31.70 -59.81 -12.27
N SER A 293 -32.08 -60.25 -13.47
CA SER A 293 -31.70 -59.60 -14.74
C SER A 293 -32.46 -58.31 -15.09
N ASP A 294 -33.56 -57.99 -14.39
CA ASP A 294 -34.34 -56.76 -14.61
C ASP A 294 -35.14 -56.38 -13.36
N ARG A 295 -34.47 -55.74 -12.39
CA ARG A 295 -35.08 -55.38 -11.09
C ARG A 295 -35.34 -53.87 -11.02
N GLY A 296 -36.56 -53.50 -10.64
CA GLY A 296 -36.85 -52.14 -10.18
C GLY A 296 -36.30 -51.91 -8.76
N PRO A 297 -35.96 -50.66 -8.39
CA PRO A 297 -35.47 -50.35 -7.05
C PRO A 297 -36.55 -50.59 -5.99
N ASN A 298 -36.12 -50.95 -4.78
CA ASN A 298 -36.97 -51.05 -3.60
C ASN A 298 -37.30 -49.68 -3.04
N ASP A 299 -36.27 -48.82 -2.93
CA ASP A 299 -36.38 -47.46 -2.41
C ASP A 299 -35.80 -46.44 -3.40
N ILE A 300 -36.39 -45.25 -3.41
CA ILE A 300 -35.97 -44.13 -4.24
C ILE A 300 -35.93 -42.87 -3.39
N GLY A 301 -34.77 -42.23 -3.32
CA GLY A 301 -34.57 -40.96 -2.65
C GLY A 301 -35.24 -39.76 -3.36
N ILE A 302 -35.09 -38.59 -2.74
CA ILE A 302 -35.64 -37.33 -3.25
C ILE A 302 -34.81 -36.75 -4.41
N ALA A 303 -35.45 -36.01 -5.31
CA ALA A 303 -34.80 -35.25 -6.38
C ALA A 303 -33.93 -34.10 -5.83
N PRO A 304 -32.94 -33.59 -6.60
CA PRO A 304 -32.54 -33.97 -7.97
C PRO A 304 -31.48 -35.08 -8.03
N LEU A 305 -30.74 -35.33 -6.94
CA LEU A 305 -29.80 -36.45 -6.81
C LEU A 305 -30.48 -37.60 -6.08
N ARG A 306 -31.17 -38.46 -6.82
CA ARG A 306 -31.92 -39.59 -6.26
C ARG A 306 -30.96 -40.74 -5.98
N THR A 307 -30.95 -41.22 -4.74
CA THR A 307 -30.31 -42.50 -4.40
C THR A 307 -31.36 -43.60 -4.57
N VAL A 308 -31.13 -44.52 -5.51
CA VAL A 308 -31.99 -45.67 -5.76
C VAL A 308 -31.35 -46.91 -5.13
N ILE A 309 -32.14 -47.70 -4.40
CA ILE A 309 -31.65 -48.80 -3.58
C ILE A 309 -32.35 -50.09 -3.97
N TRP A 310 -31.58 -51.15 -4.22
CA TRP A 310 -32.07 -52.51 -4.36
C TRP A 310 -31.62 -53.32 -3.15
N HIS A 311 -32.56 -53.88 -2.39
CA HIS A 311 -32.30 -54.71 -1.23
C HIS A 311 -32.20 -56.20 -1.60
N ASP A 312 -31.66 -56.98 -0.67
CA ASP A 312 -31.62 -58.43 -0.71
C ASP A 312 -30.98 -59.00 -1.98
N ILE A 313 -29.90 -58.38 -2.46
CA ILE A 313 -29.13 -58.87 -3.62
C ILE A 313 -28.11 -59.89 -3.10
N PRO A 314 -28.26 -61.20 -3.39
CA PRO A 314 -27.34 -62.23 -2.92
C PRO A 314 -26.05 -62.16 -3.74
N ILE A 315 -24.94 -61.79 -3.10
CA ILE A 315 -23.62 -61.73 -3.73
C ILE A 315 -22.92 -63.07 -3.47
N THR A 316 -22.93 -63.93 -4.47
CA THR A 316 -22.45 -65.32 -4.35
C THR A 316 -21.12 -65.59 -5.06
N SER A 317 -20.61 -64.66 -5.85
CA SER A 317 -19.35 -64.82 -6.60
C SER A 317 -18.48 -63.57 -6.53
N VAL A 318 -17.19 -63.78 -6.30
CA VAL A 318 -16.15 -62.73 -6.30
C VAL A 318 -15.70 -62.35 -7.71
N SER A 319 -15.16 -61.13 -7.81
CA SER A 319 -14.64 -60.38 -8.96
C SER A 319 -14.45 -61.11 -10.32
N PRO A 320 -14.82 -60.48 -11.47
CA PRO A 320 -15.30 -59.10 -11.59
C PRO A 320 -16.78 -58.99 -11.24
N CYS A 321 -17.09 -58.14 -10.26
CA CYS A 321 -18.47 -57.77 -9.95
C CYS A 321 -18.91 -56.76 -11.02
N GLU A 322 -19.98 -57.04 -11.73
CA GLU A 322 -20.51 -56.11 -12.72
C GLU A 322 -22.02 -56.22 -12.84
N PHE A 323 -22.67 -55.08 -13.06
CA PHE A 323 -24.11 -54.98 -13.26
C PHE A 323 -24.41 -53.77 -14.16
N THR A 324 -25.59 -53.73 -14.77
CA THR A 324 -25.98 -52.62 -15.64
C THR A 324 -27.18 -51.90 -15.04
N VAL A 325 -27.15 -50.57 -15.02
CA VAL A 325 -28.28 -49.73 -14.59
C VAL A 325 -28.80 -48.97 -15.81
N ARG A 326 -30.11 -48.99 -15.98
CA ARG A 326 -30.85 -48.24 -17.00
C ARG A 326 -31.79 -47.26 -16.32
N ALA A 327 -31.89 -46.06 -16.88
CA ALA A 327 -32.81 -45.03 -16.41
C ALA A 327 -33.22 -44.13 -17.58
N ALA A 328 -34.39 -43.51 -17.46
CA ALA A 328 -34.92 -42.52 -18.37
C ALA A 328 -35.54 -41.35 -17.59
N ASP A 329 -35.55 -40.16 -18.18
CA ASP A 329 -36.35 -39.05 -17.71
C ASP A 329 -37.79 -39.11 -18.27
N ASP A 330 -38.65 -38.21 -17.79
CA ASP A 330 -40.04 -38.04 -18.23
C ASP A 330 -40.15 -37.55 -19.69
N LEU A 331 -39.03 -37.18 -20.32
CA LEU A 331 -38.91 -36.68 -21.69
C LEU A 331 -38.35 -37.73 -22.67
N GLY A 332 -38.02 -38.92 -22.17
CA GLY A 332 -37.55 -40.07 -22.94
C GLY A 332 -36.05 -40.12 -23.20
N ASN A 333 -35.23 -39.27 -22.57
CA ASN A 333 -33.78 -39.39 -22.63
C ASN A 333 -33.33 -40.57 -21.76
N THR A 334 -32.63 -41.54 -22.35
CA THR A 334 -32.26 -42.79 -21.65
C THR A 334 -30.76 -42.94 -21.47
N VAL A 335 -30.34 -43.47 -20.31
CA VAL A 335 -28.97 -43.91 -20.03
C VAL A 335 -28.93 -45.41 -19.74
N SER A 336 -27.87 -46.08 -20.18
CA SER A 336 -27.57 -47.46 -19.79
C SER A 336 -26.08 -47.56 -19.47
N GLN A 337 -25.74 -47.67 -18.20
CA GLN A 337 -24.34 -47.69 -17.75
C GLN A 337 -24.01 -49.02 -17.09
N LYS A 338 -22.90 -49.61 -17.55
CA LYS A 338 -22.29 -50.78 -16.92
C LYS A 338 -21.42 -50.31 -15.75
N LEU A 339 -21.70 -50.81 -14.56
CA LEU A 339 -20.98 -50.53 -13.32
C LEU A 339 -20.16 -51.74 -12.93
N THR A 340 -18.88 -51.53 -12.64
CA THR A 340 -17.93 -52.58 -12.26
C THR A 340 -17.40 -52.33 -10.86
N CYS A 341 -17.31 -53.39 -10.06
CA CYS A 341 -16.80 -53.35 -8.70
C CYS A 341 -15.85 -54.52 -8.44
N THR A 342 -15.05 -54.40 -7.38
CA THR A 342 -14.14 -55.45 -6.93
C THR A 342 -14.57 -55.86 -5.54
N ILE A 343 -15.14 -57.07 -5.45
CA ILE A 343 -15.42 -57.74 -4.18
C ILE A 343 -14.47 -58.93 -4.11
N VAL A 344 -13.72 -59.02 -3.02
CA VAL A 344 -12.80 -60.13 -2.73
C VAL A 344 -13.30 -60.92 -1.54
N SER A 345 -12.97 -62.21 -1.47
CA SER A 345 -13.26 -62.99 -0.27
C SER A 345 -12.16 -62.73 0.75
N ASP A 346 -12.55 -62.56 2.02
CA ASP A 346 -11.60 -62.31 3.08
C ASP A 346 -11.81 -63.18 4.32
N THR A 347 -10.69 -63.59 4.89
CA THR A 347 -10.59 -64.47 6.07
C THR A 347 -9.37 -64.13 6.93
N SER A 348 -8.58 -63.10 6.57
CA SER A 348 -7.45 -62.66 7.39
C SER A 348 -7.94 -61.74 8.51
N PRO A 349 -7.36 -61.83 9.72
CA PRO A 349 -7.54 -60.80 10.73
C PRO A 349 -6.65 -59.58 10.44
N PRO A 350 -7.08 -58.38 10.85
CA PRO A 350 -6.34 -57.15 10.57
C PRO A 350 -4.98 -57.15 11.28
N GLU A 351 -3.95 -56.63 10.62
CA GLU A 351 -2.60 -56.44 11.18
C GLU A 351 -2.31 -54.94 11.33
N ALA A 352 -2.10 -54.44 12.55
CA ALA A 352 -1.68 -53.06 12.78
C ALA A 352 -0.19 -52.89 12.43
N ILE A 353 0.12 -52.09 11.39
CA ILE A 353 1.47 -51.92 10.85
C ILE A 353 2.20 -50.78 11.58
N SER A 354 1.60 -49.61 11.60
CA SER A 354 2.24 -48.38 12.10
C SER A 354 1.20 -47.37 12.61
N MET A 355 1.67 -46.44 13.44
CA MET A 355 0.92 -45.26 13.85
C MET A 355 1.69 -44.00 13.44
N SER A 356 1.00 -43.04 12.85
CA SER A 356 1.53 -41.76 12.43
C SER A 356 0.56 -40.63 12.73
N THR A 357 1.05 -39.40 12.62
CA THR A 357 0.26 -38.17 12.66
C THR A 357 0.64 -37.32 11.46
N GLY A 358 0.02 -36.14 11.30
CA GLY A 358 0.41 -35.19 10.25
C GLY A 358 1.78 -34.55 10.46
N PHE A 359 2.38 -34.70 11.64
CA PHE A 359 3.60 -34.02 12.07
C PHE A 359 4.56 -34.97 12.78
N THR A 360 5.85 -34.67 12.75
CA THR A 360 6.86 -35.46 13.45
C THR A 360 7.77 -34.52 14.21
N SER A 361 8.07 -34.85 15.47
CA SER A 361 9.08 -34.15 16.25
C SER A 361 10.47 -34.32 15.63
N GLY A 362 11.43 -33.51 16.06
CA GLY A 362 12.81 -33.56 15.57
C GLY A 362 13.54 -34.91 15.80
N ASP A 363 13.05 -35.76 16.71
CA ASP A 363 13.56 -37.12 16.95
C ASP A 363 12.87 -38.20 16.10
N GLY A 364 11.91 -37.83 15.25
CA GLY A 364 11.14 -38.72 14.38
C GLY A 364 9.90 -39.35 15.05
N THR A 365 9.57 -38.97 16.28
CA THR A 365 8.36 -39.43 16.96
C THR A 365 7.12 -38.75 16.35
N PRO A 366 5.98 -39.45 16.17
CA PRO A 366 4.74 -38.80 15.74
C PRO A 366 4.33 -37.70 16.73
N LEU A 367 4.09 -36.49 16.21
CA LEU A 367 3.70 -35.31 16.99
C LEU A 367 2.24 -34.95 16.68
N LEU A 368 1.43 -34.72 17.70
CA LEU A 368 -0.01 -34.51 17.58
C LEU A 368 -0.43 -33.19 18.23
N GLY A 369 -0.96 -32.26 17.43
CA GLY A 369 -1.64 -31.06 17.90
C GLY A 369 -3.11 -31.29 18.30
N ILE A 370 -3.76 -30.27 18.86
CA ILE A 370 -5.19 -30.26 19.27
C ILE A 370 -6.13 -30.64 18.13
N GLN A 371 -5.84 -30.20 16.91
CA GLN A 371 -6.66 -30.46 15.72
C GLN A 371 -6.18 -31.69 14.93
N GLY A 372 -5.08 -32.32 15.38
CA GLY A 372 -4.48 -33.45 14.70
C GLY A 372 -5.29 -34.73 14.85
N THR A 373 -4.94 -35.72 14.02
CA THR A 373 -5.47 -37.09 14.12
C THR A 373 -4.35 -38.10 14.25
N LEU A 374 -4.49 -39.03 15.19
CA LEU A 374 -3.70 -40.26 15.20
C LEU A 374 -4.20 -41.13 14.05
N THR A 375 -3.31 -41.56 13.18
CA THR A 375 -3.60 -42.48 12.07
C THR A 375 -2.91 -43.80 12.33
N VAL A 376 -3.66 -44.89 12.35
CA VAL A 376 -3.10 -46.25 12.38
C VAL A 376 -3.32 -46.86 11.02
N LEU A 377 -2.23 -47.40 10.44
CA LEU A 377 -2.26 -48.14 9.20
C LEU A 377 -2.42 -49.63 9.51
N PHE A 378 -3.41 -50.25 8.90
CA PHE A 378 -3.71 -51.67 9.02
C PHE A 378 -3.50 -52.37 7.68
N ARG A 379 -2.86 -53.54 7.69
CA ARG A 379 -2.88 -54.44 6.55
C ARG A 379 -4.15 -55.27 6.63
N GLU A 380 -5.12 -54.97 5.78
CA GLU A 380 -6.36 -55.73 5.67
C GLU A 380 -7.07 -55.47 4.33
N LYS A 381 -8.00 -56.32 3.91
CA LYS A 381 -8.82 -56.09 2.70
C LYS A 381 -10.08 -55.27 2.97
N GLY A 382 -10.60 -55.26 4.20
CA GLY A 382 -11.75 -54.45 4.60
C GLY A 382 -11.68 -54.00 6.07
N MET A 383 -12.04 -52.75 6.37
CA MET A 383 -12.12 -52.29 7.76
C MET A 383 -13.24 -51.27 7.96
N ALA A 384 -14.07 -51.48 8.99
CA ALA A 384 -15.13 -50.57 9.36
C ALA A 384 -14.72 -49.69 10.57
N ARG A 385 -15.10 -48.41 10.56
CA ARG A 385 -14.83 -47.49 11.68
C ARG A 385 -15.39 -47.97 13.02
N SER A 386 -16.50 -48.70 13.01
CA SER A 386 -17.15 -49.23 14.21
C SER A 386 -16.35 -50.34 14.87
N GLU A 387 -15.47 -50.98 14.09
CA GLU A 387 -14.70 -52.16 14.46
C GLU A 387 -13.23 -51.86 14.72
N ALA A 388 -12.75 -50.62 14.51
CA ALA A 388 -11.39 -50.21 14.84
C ALA A 388 -11.34 -49.53 16.23
N PHE A 389 -10.63 -50.14 17.18
CA PHE A 389 -10.57 -49.68 18.57
C PHE A 389 -9.14 -49.34 19.01
N LEU A 390 -8.98 -48.18 19.64
CA LEU A 390 -7.73 -47.67 20.20
C LEU A 390 -7.89 -47.43 21.70
N ASP A 391 -7.05 -48.07 22.50
CA ASP A 391 -6.95 -47.83 23.93
C ASP A 391 -6.09 -46.59 24.20
N THR A 392 -6.75 -45.58 24.78
CA THR A 392 -6.22 -44.27 25.15
C THR A 392 -6.32 -44.03 26.66
N HIS A 393 -6.34 -45.09 27.50
CA HIS A 393 -6.37 -44.95 28.96
C HIS A 393 -5.20 -44.12 29.51
N ASN A 394 -4.02 -44.18 28.88
CA ASN A 394 -2.86 -43.36 29.27
C ASN A 394 -3.11 -41.85 29.09
N LEU A 395 -4.14 -41.48 28.31
CA LEU A 395 -4.60 -40.10 28.11
C LEU A 395 -5.84 -39.78 28.97
N GLY A 396 -6.33 -40.73 29.79
CA GLY A 396 -7.55 -40.58 30.59
C GLY A 396 -8.86 -40.75 29.82
N LEU A 397 -8.82 -41.26 28.59
CA LEU A 397 -9.97 -41.29 27.67
C LEU A 397 -10.62 -42.67 27.47
N GLY A 398 -10.00 -43.73 27.99
CA GLY A 398 -10.50 -45.10 27.84
C GLY A 398 -10.28 -45.68 26.43
N ILE A 399 -11.08 -46.67 26.06
CA ILE A 399 -11.07 -47.28 24.71
C ILE A 399 -11.99 -46.48 23.80
N ARG A 400 -11.48 -46.07 22.63
CA ARG A 400 -12.21 -45.28 21.64
C ARG A 400 -12.28 -45.96 20.29
N ARG A 401 -13.42 -45.83 19.63
CA ARG A 401 -13.61 -46.22 18.23
C ARG A 401 -12.96 -45.20 17.29
N ALA A 402 -12.53 -45.64 16.11
CA ALA A 402 -12.05 -44.74 15.07
C ALA A 402 -13.15 -43.77 14.64
N ASP A 403 -12.77 -42.53 14.39
CA ASP A 403 -13.69 -41.53 13.86
C ASP A 403 -13.96 -41.77 12.36
N PHE A 404 -12.94 -42.25 11.65
CA PHE A 404 -13.00 -42.55 10.22
C PHE A 404 -11.95 -43.61 9.83
N CYS A 405 -12.26 -44.43 8.82
CA CYS A 405 -11.33 -45.39 8.21
C CYS A 405 -11.49 -45.33 6.69
N GLU A 406 -10.39 -45.33 5.94
CA GLU A 406 -10.37 -45.34 4.48
C GLU A 406 -9.32 -46.30 3.91
N PRO A 407 -9.57 -46.90 2.73
CA PRO A 407 -8.58 -47.73 2.06
C PRO A 407 -7.43 -46.87 1.51
N LEU A 408 -6.19 -47.32 1.73
CA LEU A 408 -4.96 -46.73 1.23
C LEU A 408 -4.15 -47.80 0.47
N GLY A 409 -4.57 -48.08 -0.77
CA GLY A 409 -3.97 -49.15 -1.58
C GLY A 409 -4.41 -50.54 -1.09
N ALA A 410 -3.47 -51.33 -0.60
CA ALA A 410 -3.73 -52.67 -0.02
C ALA A 410 -3.89 -52.63 1.52
N ASP A 411 -3.73 -51.45 2.12
CA ASP A 411 -3.83 -51.22 3.56
C ASP A 411 -5.02 -50.29 3.84
N TRP A 412 -5.37 -50.11 5.12
CA TRP A 412 -6.45 -49.23 5.61
C TRP A 412 -5.90 -48.23 6.63
N ALA A 413 -6.27 -46.96 6.47
CA ALA A 413 -5.89 -45.90 7.39
C ALA A 413 -7.10 -45.52 8.27
N CYS A 414 -7.04 -45.85 9.56
CA CYS A 414 -8.04 -45.43 10.54
C CYS A 414 -7.53 -44.26 11.36
N ARG A 415 -8.42 -43.30 11.67
CA ARG A 415 -8.07 -42.03 12.31
C ARG A 415 -8.86 -41.80 13.60
N TRP A 416 -8.18 -41.27 14.62
CA TRP A 416 -8.75 -40.86 15.90
C TRP A 416 -8.41 -39.40 16.19
N LYS A 417 -9.43 -38.59 16.45
CA LYS A 417 -9.35 -37.24 16.99
C LYS A 417 -9.33 -37.31 18.51
N LEU A 418 -8.30 -36.75 19.12
CA LEU A 418 -8.24 -36.59 20.56
C LEU A 418 -8.97 -35.30 20.97
N PRO A 419 -9.61 -35.25 22.15
CA PRO A 419 -10.21 -34.04 22.66
C PRO A 419 -9.13 -33.05 23.14
N ALA A 420 -9.44 -31.75 23.06
CA ALA A 420 -8.49 -30.67 23.32
C ALA A 420 -7.98 -30.56 24.78
N ASN A 421 -8.58 -31.31 25.72
CA ASN A 421 -8.30 -31.24 27.15
C ASN A 421 -7.19 -32.19 27.64
N VAL A 422 -6.50 -32.88 26.73
CA VAL A 422 -5.32 -33.69 27.08
C VAL A 422 -4.15 -32.75 27.42
N PRO A 423 -3.40 -32.95 28.52
CA PRO A 423 -2.20 -32.16 28.79
C PRO A 423 -1.08 -32.47 27.79
N ALA A 424 -0.25 -31.48 27.46
CA ALA A 424 0.93 -31.72 26.62
C ALA A 424 1.90 -32.74 27.29
N GLY A 425 2.47 -33.65 26.50
CA GLY A 425 3.38 -34.69 27.00
C GLY A 425 3.56 -35.88 26.05
N ARG A 426 4.43 -36.82 26.43
CA ARG A 426 4.65 -38.08 25.71
C ARG A 426 3.67 -39.14 26.18
N TYR A 427 2.92 -39.73 25.25
CA TYR A 427 1.91 -40.75 25.52
C TYR A 427 2.15 -42.01 24.69
N SER A 428 1.38 -43.05 24.99
CA SER A 428 1.23 -44.22 24.13
C SER A 428 -0.24 -44.60 23.98
N ALA A 429 -0.58 -45.12 22.80
CA ALA A 429 -1.89 -45.67 22.50
C ALA A 429 -1.74 -47.10 21.96
N THR A 430 -2.68 -47.97 22.35
CA THR A 430 -2.63 -49.40 22.02
C THR A 430 -3.83 -49.79 21.19
N VAL A 431 -3.60 -50.34 19.99
CA VAL A 431 -4.67 -50.99 19.23
C VAL A 431 -5.03 -52.28 19.96
N VAL A 432 -6.29 -52.41 20.40
CA VAL A 432 -6.73 -53.54 21.22
C VAL A 432 -7.22 -54.70 20.38
N THR A 433 -7.12 -55.92 20.91
CA THR A 433 -7.59 -57.15 20.25
C THR A 433 -9.09 -57.14 19.96
N SER A 434 -9.90 -56.26 20.55
CA SER A 434 -11.32 -56.11 20.16
C SER A 434 -11.52 -55.52 18.76
N THR A 435 -10.45 -55.03 18.12
CA THR A 435 -10.46 -54.58 16.73
C THR A 435 -10.77 -55.72 15.76
N ARG A 436 -11.70 -55.47 14.82
CA ARG A 436 -12.14 -56.43 13.80
C ARG A 436 -12.14 -55.80 12.42
N ASP A 437 -12.06 -56.64 11.39
CA ASP A 437 -12.38 -56.24 10.02
C ASP A 437 -13.91 -56.18 9.79
N ASP A 438 -14.33 -55.88 8.57
CA ASP A 438 -15.75 -55.83 8.18
C ASP A 438 -16.45 -57.21 8.15
N LEU A 439 -15.69 -58.31 8.24
CA LEU A 439 -16.18 -59.68 8.31
C LEU A 439 -16.12 -60.27 9.73
N GLY A 440 -15.67 -59.50 10.72
CA GLY A 440 -15.59 -59.89 12.12
C GLY A 440 -14.32 -60.64 12.53
N ASN A 441 -13.33 -60.80 11.62
CA ASN A 441 -12.03 -61.38 11.92
C ASN A 441 -11.28 -60.46 12.89
N GLN A 442 -10.78 -61.03 13.99
CA GLN A 442 -10.31 -60.26 15.15
C GLN A 442 -8.78 -60.12 15.18
N LEU A 443 -8.28 -58.92 15.48
CA LEU A 443 -6.85 -58.61 15.63
C LEU A 443 -6.18 -59.59 16.62
N GLN A 444 -5.13 -60.28 16.17
CA GLN A 444 -4.52 -61.38 16.92
C GLN A 444 -3.74 -60.93 18.16
N ALA A 445 -3.04 -59.80 18.09
CA ALA A 445 -2.23 -59.26 19.19
C ALA A 445 -2.35 -57.74 19.25
N PRO A 446 -2.36 -57.14 20.45
CA PRO A 446 -2.40 -55.68 20.57
C PRO A 446 -1.08 -55.05 20.12
N ALA A 447 -1.15 -53.84 19.55
CA ALA A 447 0.01 -53.10 19.07
C ALA A 447 0.06 -51.72 19.74
N SER A 448 1.16 -51.41 20.45
CA SER A 448 1.33 -50.15 21.19
C SER A 448 2.32 -49.24 20.48
N TYR A 449 1.97 -47.97 20.34
CA TYR A 449 2.78 -46.95 19.69
C TYR A 449 2.91 -45.72 20.59
N ALA A 450 4.09 -45.10 20.61
CA ALA A 450 4.34 -43.86 21.34
C ALA A 450 4.16 -42.65 20.41
N PHE A 451 3.68 -41.55 20.96
CA PHE A 451 3.55 -40.26 20.27
C PHE A 451 3.66 -39.11 21.28
N ASP A 452 4.05 -37.94 20.79
CA ASP A 452 4.09 -36.71 21.57
C ASP A 452 2.83 -35.90 21.28
N TYR A 453 2.20 -35.36 22.32
CA TYR A 453 1.01 -34.50 22.21
C TYR A 453 1.36 -33.09 22.65
N ASP A 454 1.11 -32.11 21.81
CA ASP A 454 1.25 -30.69 22.13
C ASP A 454 -0.09 -29.98 21.98
N SER A 455 -0.48 -29.27 23.02
CA SER A 455 -1.72 -28.49 23.07
C SER A 455 -1.51 -26.99 23.17
N THR A 456 -0.27 -26.53 23.03
CA THR A 456 0.07 -25.12 23.23
C THR A 456 0.16 -24.44 21.88
N PRO A 457 -0.83 -23.64 21.45
CA PRO A 457 -0.69 -22.87 20.23
C PRO A 457 0.47 -21.86 20.35
N PRO A 458 1.09 -21.47 19.21
CA PRO A 458 2.10 -20.43 19.23
C PRO A 458 1.50 -19.13 19.78
N SER A 459 2.31 -18.37 20.51
CA SER A 459 1.89 -17.12 21.14
C SER A 459 2.45 -15.91 20.40
N ILE A 460 1.65 -14.85 20.27
CA ILE A 460 2.07 -13.57 19.71
C ILE A 460 2.43 -12.66 20.88
N THR A 461 3.69 -12.24 20.95
CA THR A 461 4.25 -11.49 22.09
C THR A 461 4.25 -9.98 21.87
N GLY A 462 4.03 -9.51 20.62
CA GLY A 462 4.03 -8.10 20.24
C GLY A 462 2.91 -7.72 19.25
N GLY A 463 2.76 -6.42 19.00
CA GLY A 463 1.89 -5.92 17.92
C GLY A 463 2.53 -6.14 16.54
N PRO A 464 1.73 -6.16 15.45
CA PRO A 464 2.28 -6.33 14.11
C PRO A 464 3.12 -5.11 13.72
N ARG A 465 4.24 -5.35 13.05
CA ARG A 465 5.00 -4.32 12.33
C ARG A 465 4.62 -4.40 10.86
N ILE A 466 4.13 -3.29 10.31
CA ILE A 466 3.64 -3.21 8.92
C ILE A 466 4.57 -2.30 8.14
N SER A 467 5.12 -2.83 7.05
CA SER A 467 5.94 -2.09 6.10
C SER A 467 5.26 -2.13 4.73
N ILE A 468 5.22 -0.98 4.05
CA ILE A 468 4.62 -0.83 2.72
C ILE A 468 5.74 -0.43 1.76
N PHE A 469 5.89 -1.18 0.67
CA PHE A 469 6.86 -0.90 -0.38
C PHE A 469 6.12 -0.54 -1.67
N HIS A 470 6.16 0.73 -2.05
CA HIS A 470 5.45 1.19 -3.24
C HIS A 470 6.17 0.82 -4.53
N ALA A 471 5.40 0.39 -5.54
CA ALA A 471 5.97 -0.03 -6.82
C ALA A 471 6.43 1.15 -7.71
N ASN A 472 5.72 2.28 -7.67
CA ASN A 472 5.90 3.39 -8.62
C ASN A 472 6.25 4.72 -7.96
N ASN A 473 5.32 5.26 -7.17
CA ASN A 473 5.48 6.54 -6.47
C ASN A 473 5.37 6.31 -4.96
N ASP A 474 5.96 7.20 -4.17
CA ASP A 474 5.76 7.20 -2.71
C ASP A 474 4.37 7.77 -2.37
N TYR A 475 3.44 6.90 -1.95
CA TYR A 475 2.10 7.27 -1.51
C TYR A 475 2.00 7.33 0.04
N GLY A 476 3.12 7.26 0.76
CA GLY A 476 3.18 7.31 2.21
C GLY A 476 2.70 6.02 2.89
N ASP A 477 1.70 6.11 3.77
CA ASP A 477 1.13 4.95 4.47
C ASP A 477 -0.08 4.34 3.72
N LYS A 478 -0.33 4.78 2.48
CA LYS A 478 -1.53 4.46 1.70
C LYS A 478 -1.23 3.41 0.65
N LEU A 479 -2.01 2.35 0.62
CA LEU A 479 -1.80 1.24 -0.28
C LEU A 479 -2.45 1.49 -1.63
N VAL A 480 -1.74 1.18 -2.70
CA VAL A 480 -2.27 1.18 -4.06
C VAL A 480 -1.96 -0.14 -4.77
N HIS A 481 -2.56 -0.31 -5.95
CA HIS A 481 -2.25 -1.44 -6.83
C HIS A 481 -0.75 -1.48 -7.19
N GLY A 482 -0.13 -2.65 -7.00
CA GLY A 482 1.28 -2.94 -7.26
C GLY A 482 2.15 -2.94 -5.99
N ASP A 483 1.68 -2.39 -4.88
CA ASP A 483 2.46 -2.29 -3.65
C ASP A 483 2.68 -3.66 -3.00
N VAL A 484 3.82 -3.81 -2.32
CA VAL A 484 4.12 -4.99 -1.49
C VAL A 484 3.91 -4.63 -0.02
N ILE A 485 3.06 -5.41 0.65
CA ILE A 485 2.77 -5.31 2.08
C ILE A 485 3.58 -6.38 2.79
N GLU A 486 4.36 -5.96 3.80
CA GLU A 486 5.05 -6.86 4.71
C GLU A 486 4.48 -6.71 6.12
N VAL A 487 3.99 -7.80 6.70
CA VAL A 487 3.43 -7.87 8.05
C VAL A 487 4.28 -8.82 8.89
N GLU A 488 4.94 -8.28 9.89
CA GLU A 488 5.81 -9.03 10.81
C GLU A 488 5.16 -9.12 12.20
N TYR A 489 5.14 -10.33 12.76
CA TYR A 489 4.70 -10.59 14.14
C TYR A 489 5.85 -11.13 14.98
N ASP A 490 5.99 -10.62 16.20
CA ASP A 490 6.83 -11.24 17.24
C ASP A 490 6.08 -12.44 17.82
N VAL A 491 6.69 -13.62 17.74
CA VAL A 491 6.07 -14.91 18.06
C VAL A 491 6.95 -15.75 18.98
N SER A 492 6.35 -16.69 19.70
CA SER A 492 7.05 -17.73 20.45
C SER A 492 6.39 -19.09 20.16
N GLY A 493 7.22 -20.09 19.84
CA GLY A 493 6.77 -21.44 19.50
C GLY A 493 6.23 -21.61 18.08
N ALA A 494 6.43 -20.62 17.19
CA ALA A 494 6.01 -20.75 15.80
C ALA A 494 7.02 -21.57 14.98
N TYR A 495 6.51 -22.41 14.10
CA TYR A 495 7.28 -23.15 13.11
C TYR A 495 7.08 -22.59 11.69
N GLY A 496 5.88 -22.10 11.40
CA GLY A 496 5.54 -21.53 10.10
C GLY A 496 4.23 -20.75 10.14
N GLY A 497 3.74 -20.34 8.97
CA GLY A 497 2.44 -19.69 8.87
C GLY A 497 1.98 -19.54 7.43
N VAL A 498 0.70 -19.25 7.26
CA VAL A 498 0.09 -18.91 5.97
C VAL A 498 -0.86 -17.73 6.13
N ALA A 499 -0.84 -16.79 5.19
CA ALA A 499 -1.79 -15.70 5.12
C ALA A 499 -2.76 -15.91 3.96
N ASN A 500 -4.07 -15.83 4.23
CA ASN A 500 -5.07 -15.70 3.19
C ASN A 500 -5.24 -14.21 2.82
N VAL A 501 -4.87 -13.88 1.59
CA VAL A 501 -4.84 -12.52 1.03
C VAL A 501 -5.70 -12.39 -0.23
N SER A 502 -6.71 -13.26 -0.35
CA SER A 502 -7.59 -13.31 -1.53
C SER A 502 -8.29 -11.99 -1.88
N ASP A 503 -8.55 -11.13 -0.90
CA ASP A 503 -9.13 -9.79 -1.13
C ASP A 503 -8.22 -8.88 -1.98
N PHE A 504 -6.92 -9.14 -2.01
CA PHE A 504 -5.91 -8.33 -2.70
C PHE A 504 -5.55 -8.83 -4.10
N GLY A 505 -6.20 -9.90 -4.59
CA GLY A 505 -5.99 -10.45 -5.94
C GLY A 505 -4.78 -11.38 -6.10
N ALA A 506 -3.83 -11.38 -5.15
CA ALA A 506 -2.69 -12.29 -5.12
C ALA A 506 -3.10 -13.77 -4.89
N ALA A 507 -2.12 -14.68 -4.93
CA ALA A 507 -2.31 -16.08 -4.57
C ALA A 507 -3.09 -16.23 -3.25
N THR A 508 -4.12 -17.08 -3.23
CA THR A 508 -5.07 -17.22 -2.11
C THR A 508 -4.39 -17.50 -0.77
N LEU A 509 -3.20 -18.12 -0.78
CA LEU A 509 -2.42 -18.44 0.41
C LEU A 509 -0.95 -18.09 0.18
N VAL A 510 -0.41 -17.21 1.03
CA VAL A 510 0.98 -16.78 1.02
C VAL A 510 1.69 -17.35 2.25
N PRO A 511 2.79 -18.11 2.10
CA PRO A 511 3.53 -18.63 3.25
C PRO A 511 4.25 -17.51 4.01
N ALA A 512 4.32 -17.63 5.33
CA ALA A 512 5.20 -16.80 6.15
C ALA A 512 6.64 -17.34 6.14
N SER A 513 7.60 -16.42 6.22
CA SER A 513 8.97 -16.73 6.63
C SER A 513 9.04 -16.59 8.15
N CYS A 514 9.12 -17.71 8.87
CA CYS A 514 9.22 -17.72 10.33
C CYS A 514 10.61 -18.14 10.80
N ASP A 515 11.10 -17.46 11.83
CA ASP A 515 12.20 -17.90 12.68
C ASP A 515 11.71 -18.17 14.11
N ALA A 516 12.63 -18.41 15.06
CA ALA A 516 12.28 -18.74 16.44
C ALA A 516 11.54 -17.62 17.20
N SER A 517 11.54 -16.39 16.67
CA SER A 517 11.05 -15.19 17.33
C SER A 517 10.13 -14.31 16.47
N THR A 518 10.14 -14.46 15.15
CA THR A 518 9.40 -13.61 14.22
C THR A 518 8.77 -14.42 13.10
N CYS A 519 7.60 -13.97 12.62
CA CYS A 519 6.97 -14.49 11.41
C CYS A 519 6.59 -13.32 10.49
N THR A 520 7.11 -13.35 9.27
CA THR A 520 6.91 -12.29 8.28
C THR A 520 6.09 -12.80 7.11
N PHE A 521 5.00 -12.07 6.79
CA PHE A 521 4.13 -12.32 5.65
C PHE A 521 4.30 -11.20 4.62
N ALA A 522 4.68 -11.52 3.39
CA ALA A 522 4.88 -10.53 2.33
C ALA A 522 4.01 -10.84 1.10
N PHE A 523 3.18 -9.89 0.66
CA PHE A 523 2.27 -10.08 -0.48
C PHE A 523 2.02 -8.79 -1.26
N THR A 524 1.69 -8.92 -2.54
CA THR A 524 1.44 -7.80 -3.45
C THR A 524 -0.05 -7.49 -3.57
N VAL A 525 -0.39 -6.21 -3.71
CA VAL A 525 -1.76 -5.76 -4.02
C VAL A 525 -1.96 -5.81 -5.54
N GLU A 526 -2.64 -6.85 -6.05
CA GLU A 526 -2.89 -7.05 -7.49
C GLU A 526 -4.24 -6.51 -7.95
N ARG A 527 -5.13 -6.18 -7.01
CA ARG A 527 -6.44 -5.62 -7.31
C ARG A 527 -6.41 -4.09 -7.24
N SER A 528 -6.90 -3.43 -8.29
CA SER A 528 -7.11 -1.98 -8.33
C SER A 528 -8.52 -1.59 -7.88
N GLY A 529 -8.76 -0.29 -7.70
CA GLY A 529 -10.00 0.28 -7.16
C GLY A 529 -9.91 0.58 -5.67
N GLY A 530 -10.69 1.57 -5.21
CA GLY A 530 -10.84 1.87 -3.78
C GLY A 530 -11.59 0.73 -3.07
N PHE A 531 -10.92 -0.04 -2.20
CA PHE A 531 -11.56 -1.08 -1.38
C PHE A 531 -10.83 -1.32 -0.06
N THR A 532 -11.52 -1.91 0.92
CA THR A 532 -10.89 -2.41 2.14
C THR A 532 -10.75 -3.94 2.06
N GLY A 533 -9.53 -4.43 1.97
CA GLY A 533 -9.22 -5.86 1.95
C GLY A 533 -8.86 -6.39 3.34
N LYS A 534 -9.12 -7.68 3.59
CA LYS A 534 -8.73 -8.38 4.82
C LYS A 534 -7.65 -9.41 4.53
N ALA A 535 -6.58 -9.37 5.31
CA ALA A 535 -5.59 -10.45 5.38
C ALA A 535 -5.85 -11.27 6.65
N LEU A 536 -6.03 -12.59 6.50
CA LEU A 536 -6.12 -13.53 7.62
C LEU A 536 -4.81 -14.32 7.72
N MET A 537 -3.99 -14.01 8.72
CA MET A 537 -2.72 -14.66 8.99
C MET A 537 -2.92 -15.78 10.01
N ARG A 538 -2.51 -17.00 9.66
CA ARG A 538 -2.51 -18.19 10.52
C ARG A 538 -1.06 -18.59 10.78
N ILE A 539 -0.62 -18.47 12.03
CA ILE A 539 0.73 -18.85 12.48
C ILE A 539 0.62 -20.20 13.18
N THR A 540 1.46 -21.15 12.80
CA THR A 540 1.37 -22.57 13.19
C THR A 540 2.67 -23.02 13.87
N ASP A 541 2.58 -23.84 14.91
CA ASP A 541 3.72 -24.53 15.52
C ASP A 541 4.10 -25.83 14.77
N ASP A 542 5.04 -26.60 15.31
CA ASP A 542 5.50 -27.87 14.74
C ASP A 542 4.49 -29.02 14.91
N ALA A 543 3.57 -28.92 15.88
CA ALA A 543 2.49 -29.87 16.12
C ALA A 543 1.20 -29.57 15.30
N GLY A 544 1.17 -28.46 14.57
CA GLY A 544 0.02 -28.02 13.79
C GLY A 544 -1.01 -27.20 14.56
N ASN A 545 -0.75 -26.83 15.82
CA ASN A 545 -1.58 -25.86 16.52
C ASN A 545 -1.33 -24.47 15.94
N PHE A 546 -2.33 -23.60 15.97
CA PHE A 546 -2.22 -22.29 15.34
C PHE A 546 -2.92 -21.17 16.11
N VAL A 547 -2.48 -19.95 15.84
CA VAL A 547 -3.15 -18.71 16.23
C VAL A 547 -3.48 -17.92 14.96
N GLU A 548 -4.66 -17.31 14.92
CA GLU A 548 -5.10 -16.49 13.79
C GLU A 548 -5.13 -15.00 14.15
N GLN A 549 -4.76 -14.17 13.18
CA GLN A 549 -4.87 -12.73 13.24
C GLN A 549 -5.47 -12.21 11.96
N THR A 550 -6.44 -11.30 12.07
CA THR A 550 -7.02 -10.60 10.93
C THR A 550 -6.57 -9.15 10.93
N ARG A 551 -6.13 -8.66 9.76
CA ARG A 551 -5.83 -7.24 9.53
C ARG A 551 -6.61 -6.73 8.33
N GLN A 552 -7.00 -5.47 8.42
CA GLN A 552 -7.72 -4.77 7.36
C GLN A 552 -6.79 -3.71 6.78
N PHE A 553 -6.77 -3.61 5.46
CA PHE A 553 -5.97 -2.66 4.72
C PHE A 553 -6.88 -1.91 3.74
N GLU A 554 -6.77 -0.59 3.72
CA GLU A 554 -7.49 0.25 2.76
C GLU A 554 -6.59 0.47 1.54
N VAL A 555 -7.05 -0.04 0.39
CA VAL A 555 -6.41 0.11 -0.91
C VAL A 555 -7.12 1.21 -1.66
N PHE A 556 -6.38 2.17 -2.16
CA PHE A 556 -6.87 3.32 -2.90
C PHE A 556 -6.71 3.08 -4.40
N ASP A 557 -7.56 3.73 -5.19
CA ASP A 557 -7.47 3.64 -6.64
C ASP A 557 -6.32 4.49 -7.20
N VAL A 558 -5.85 4.17 -8.39
CA VAL A 558 -4.89 5.00 -9.13
C VAL A 558 -5.58 5.55 -10.38
N LEU A 559 -5.87 6.84 -10.37
CA LEU A 559 -6.52 7.58 -11.44
C LEU A 559 -5.53 7.83 -12.58
N ASP A 560 -5.80 7.22 -13.73
CA ASP A 560 -4.98 7.37 -14.93
C ASP A 560 -5.31 8.66 -15.70
N GLU A 561 -4.88 9.79 -15.14
CA GLU A 561 -5.07 11.10 -15.74
C GLU A 561 -3.71 11.67 -16.19
N PRO A 562 -3.41 11.69 -17.51
CA PRO A 562 -2.07 12.03 -18.00
C PRO A 562 -1.67 13.50 -17.81
N ASN A 563 -2.63 14.40 -17.59
CA ASN A 563 -2.39 15.82 -17.37
C ASN A 563 -3.29 16.35 -16.24
N PRO A 564 -3.04 15.95 -14.98
CA PRO A 564 -3.84 16.41 -13.86
C PRO A 564 -3.61 17.91 -13.63
N ASN A 565 -4.68 18.64 -13.34
CA ASN A 565 -4.68 20.09 -13.15
C ASN A 565 -5.68 20.49 -12.05
N TYR A 566 -5.34 20.16 -10.81
CA TYR A 566 -6.15 20.33 -9.62
C TYR A 566 -5.72 21.52 -8.78
N TRP A 567 -4.50 22.01 -8.91
CA TRP A 567 -3.92 23.02 -8.04
C TRP A 567 -3.52 24.29 -8.81
N LYS A 568 -3.73 25.42 -8.15
CA LYS A 568 -3.13 26.69 -8.52
C LYS A 568 -2.12 27.07 -7.45
N SER A 569 -0.90 27.38 -7.87
CA SER A 569 0.16 27.86 -6.97
C SER A 569 0.20 29.39 -6.88
N SER A 570 0.63 29.91 -5.72
CA SER A 570 1.02 31.31 -5.54
C SER A 570 2.27 31.38 -4.68
N VAL A 571 3.21 32.23 -5.06
CA VAL A 571 4.57 32.23 -4.47
C VAL A 571 4.79 33.53 -3.71
N THR A 572 5.34 33.44 -2.51
CA THR A 572 5.78 34.61 -1.74
C THR A 572 7.13 34.34 -1.13
N CYS A 573 8.13 35.12 -1.55
CA CYS A 573 9.51 34.95 -1.11
C CYS A 573 9.88 35.89 0.05
N THR A 574 10.73 35.39 0.93
CA THR A 574 11.32 36.12 2.05
C THR A 574 12.84 35.91 2.02
N PRO A 575 13.64 36.99 2.07
CA PRO A 575 13.21 38.41 2.02
C PRO A 575 12.63 38.82 0.65
N LYS A 576 11.83 39.90 0.62
CA LYS A 576 11.24 40.42 -0.63
C LYS A 576 12.23 41.19 -1.50
N VAL A 577 13.18 41.87 -0.86
CA VAL A 577 14.25 42.64 -1.49
C VAL A 577 15.56 42.22 -0.85
N LEU A 578 16.56 41.91 -1.66
CA LEU A 578 17.94 41.68 -1.23
C LEU A 578 18.78 42.93 -1.50
N ASP A 579 19.65 43.28 -0.55
CA ASP A 579 20.56 44.41 -0.73
C ASP A 579 21.73 44.00 -1.63
N ARG A 580 21.94 44.72 -2.73
CA ARG A 580 23.02 44.45 -3.69
C ARG A 580 24.41 44.47 -3.06
N SER A 581 24.62 45.35 -2.08
CA SER A 581 25.89 45.42 -1.36
C SER A 581 26.16 44.14 -0.57
N SER A 582 25.12 43.57 0.03
CA SER A 582 25.22 42.32 0.80
C SER A 582 25.38 41.08 -0.08
N THR A 583 24.87 41.09 -1.33
CA THR A 583 24.98 39.93 -2.24
C THR A 583 26.41 39.71 -2.72
N VAL A 584 27.28 40.72 -2.63
CA VAL A 584 28.72 40.63 -2.96
C VAL A 584 29.56 40.07 -1.81
N LEU A 585 29.01 40.03 -0.58
CA LEU A 585 29.76 39.62 0.61
C LEU A 585 29.44 38.20 1.08
N VAL A 586 28.18 37.77 1.02
CA VAL A 586 27.74 36.47 1.54
C VAL A 586 26.71 35.79 0.63
N ASN A 587 26.63 34.45 0.74
CA ASN A 587 25.57 33.68 0.10
C ASN A 587 24.24 33.97 0.80
N HIS A 588 23.18 34.19 0.02
CA HIS A 588 21.85 34.47 0.57
C HIS A 588 20.92 33.28 0.41
N GLN A 589 20.22 32.92 1.48
CA GLN A 589 19.14 31.94 1.43
C GLN A 589 17.80 32.64 1.28
N VAL A 590 17.10 32.35 0.20
CA VAL A 590 15.74 32.85 -0.05
C VAL A 590 14.76 31.71 0.15
N TYR A 591 13.74 31.96 0.98
CA TYR A 591 12.66 31.01 1.23
C TYR A 591 11.40 31.49 0.55
N CYS A 592 10.92 30.73 -0.43
CA CYS A 592 9.70 31.02 -1.16
C CYS A 592 8.58 30.08 -0.69
N ARG A 593 7.60 30.62 0.02
CA ARG A 593 6.38 29.92 0.39
C ARG A 593 5.52 29.74 -0.85
N ILE A 594 5.20 28.50 -1.18
CA ILE A 594 4.35 28.13 -2.31
C ILE A 594 2.99 27.74 -1.73
N LYS A 595 1.98 28.59 -1.86
CA LYS A 595 0.62 28.29 -1.40
C LYS A 595 -0.16 27.62 -2.51
N LEU A 596 -0.57 26.38 -2.28
CA LEU A 596 -1.39 25.57 -3.18
C LEU A 596 -2.87 25.75 -2.86
N THR A 597 -3.65 26.12 -3.88
CA THR A 597 -5.10 26.31 -3.79
C THR A 597 -5.80 25.46 -4.84
N PRO A 598 -6.80 24.63 -4.48
CA PRO A 598 -7.46 23.79 -5.46
C PRO A 598 -8.32 24.62 -6.44
N TYR A 599 -8.40 24.21 -7.71
CA TYR A 599 -9.19 24.91 -8.74
C TYR A 599 -10.71 24.83 -8.52
N SER A 600 -11.19 23.76 -7.89
CA SER A 600 -12.62 23.51 -7.65
C SER A 600 -12.86 23.07 -6.21
N ASN A 601 -13.95 23.57 -5.62
CA ASN A 601 -14.44 23.12 -4.31
C ASN A 601 -15.27 21.83 -4.40
N GLU A 602 -15.59 21.35 -5.62
CA GLU A 602 -16.53 20.25 -5.83
C GLU A 602 -15.90 18.86 -5.61
N LYS A 603 -14.58 18.73 -5.79
CA LYS A 603 -13.86 17.48 -5.50
C LYS A 603 -12.95 17.69 -4.29
N LYS A 604 -13.05 16.79 -3.30
CA LYS A 604 -12.09 16.75 -2.18
C LYS A 604 -10.73 16.36 -2.74
N VAL A 605 -9.84 17.34 -2.88
CA VAL A 605 -8.46 17.13 -3.30
C VAL A 605 -7.49 17.39 -2.14
N GLU A 606 -6.54 16.47 -1.97
CA GLU A 606 -5.50 16.53 -0.94
C GLU A 606 -4.13 16.32 -1.57
N VAL A 607 -3.12 17.04 -1.08
CA VAL A 607 -1.73 16.87 -1.52
C VAL A 607 -1.19 15.60 -0.89
N VAL A 608 -0.65 14.69 -1.70
CA VAL A 608 -0.01 13.45 -1.22
C VAL A 608 1.46 13.70 -0.99
N ALA A 609 2.13 14.21 -2.01
CA ALA A 609 3.54 14.54 -1.99
C ALA A 609 3.80 15.69 -2.95
N THR A 610 4.83 16.48 -2.65
CA THR A 610 5.35 17.50 -3.57
C THR A 610 6.86 17.30 -3.76
N GLY A 611 7.31 17.50 -4.99
CA GLY A 611 8.71 17.34 -5.37
C GLY A 611 9.15 18.44 -6.33
N MET A 612 10.44 18.75 -6.35
CA MET A 612 10.99 19.60 -7.40
C MET A 612 11.18 18.77 -8.67
N GLY A 613 10.83 19.35 -9.81
CA GLY A 613 11.22 18.79 -11.09
C GLY A 613 12.73 18.86 -11.31
N PRO A 614 13.26 18.18 -12.35
CA PRO A 614 14.67 18.21 -12.67
C PRO A 614 15.14 19.66 -12.79
N TRP A 615 16.13 20.05 -11.99
CA TRP A 615 16.70 21.40 -11.95
C TRP A 615 17.01 22.00 -13.34
N LYS A 616 17.44 21.16 -14.29
CA LYS A 616 17.72 21.55 -15.68
C LYS A 616 16.51 22.10 -16.44
N GLN A 617 15.29 21.85 -15.96
CA GLN A 617 14.04 22.33 -16.54
C GLN A 617 13.57 23.65 -15.94
N CYS A 618 14.21 24.14 -14.88
CA CYS A 618 13.95 25.50 -14.44
C CYS A 618 14.32 26.46 -15.60
N THR A 619 13.58 27.56 -15.74
CA THR A 619 13.82 28.63 -16.71
C THR A 619 13.98 29.99 -16.01
N GLY A 620 14.65 30.93 -16.68
CA GLY A 620 15.05 32.21 -16.09
C GLY A 620 16.58 32.30 -15.93
N ASP A 621 17.03 33.09 -14.96
CA ASP A 621 18.44 33.50 -14.83
C ASP A 621 19.34 32.42 -14.18
N ILE A 622 19.13 31.15 -14.52
CA ILE A 622 19.58 29.98 -13.74
C ILE A 622 21.05 29.63 -13.87
N GLN A 623 21.61 29.70 -15.09
CA GLN A 623 22.87 29.00 -15.38
C GLN A 623 24.11 29.63 -14.74
N THR A 624 24.01 30.82 -14.15
CA THR A 624 25.13 31.51 -13.49
C THR A 624 24.84 32.00 -12.09
N SER A 625 23.61 31.81 -11.57
CA SER A 625 23.07 32.66 -10.49
C SER A 625 22.59 31.92 -9.24
N VAL A 626 22.64 30.59 -9.19
CA VAL A 626 22.23 29.80 -8.02
C VAL A 626 23.35 28.81 -7.67
N ALA A 627 23.70 28.73 -6.39
CA ALA A 627 24.84 27.94 -5.92
C ALA A 627 24.54 26.43 -5.81
N ALA A 628 23.27 26.06 -5.64
CA ALA A 628 22.80 24.69 -5.49
C ALA A 628 21.37 24.52 -6.05
N PRO A 629 20.93 23.31 -6.40
CA PRO A 629 19.54 23.05 -6.78
C PRO A 629 18.57 23.51 -5.67
N PRO A 630 17.44 24.15 -6.03
CA PRO A 630 16.39 24.47 -5.08
C PRO A 630 15.86 23.22 -4.39
N GLU A 631 15.61 23.32 -3.09
CA GLU A 631 15.07 22.24 -2.28
C GLU A 631 13.68 22.59 -1.76
N LEU A 632 12.78 21.62 -1.70
CA LEU A 632 11.49 21.79 -1.02
C LEU A 632 11.58 21.31 0.41
N ILE A 633 11.01 22.10 1.31
CA ILE A 633 10.82 21.80 2.72
C ILE A 633 9.31 21.82 2.99
N ASN A 634 8.84 21.04 3.96
CA ASN A 634 7.41 20.90 4.26
C ASN A 634 6.62 20.37 3.05
N ASN A 635 7.13 19.32 2.40
CA ASN A 635 6.62 18.79 1.13
C ASN A 635 5.88 17.44 1.26
N GLY A 636 5.59 16.99 2.49
CA GLY A 636 4.91 15.73 2.78
C GLY A 636 3.38 15.78 2.71
N TYR A 637 2.74 14.68 3.13
CA TYR A 637 1.29 14.47 3.06
C TYR A 637 0.48 15.62 3.67
N LYS A 638 -0.56 16.04 2.94
CA LYS A 638 -1.46 17.18 3.24
C LYS A 638 -0.81 18.56 3.29
N SER A 639 0.48 18.69 2.97
CA SER A 639 1.11 20.01 2.92
C SER A 639 0.60 20.81 1.72
N ARG A 640 -0.13 21.88 1.98
CA ARG A 640 -0.57 22.85 0.97
C ARG A 640 0.35 24.05 0.86
N GLU A 641 1.41 24.09 1.67
CA GLU A 641 2.31 25.23 1.77
C GLU A 641 3.78 24.79 1.88
N PRO A 642 4.32 24.09 0.86
CA PRO A 642 5.74 23.80 0.83
C PRO A 642 6.57 25.09 0.66
N TYR A 643 7.80 25.04 1.16
CA TYR A 643 8.77 26.13 1.07
C TYR A 643 9.90 25.71 0.13
N MET A 644 10.12 26.48 -0.93
CA MET A 644 11.28 26.33 -1.80
C MET A 644 12.44 27.16 -1.24
N ARG A 645 13.54 26.49 -0.90
CA ARG A 645 14.78 27.09 -0.44
C ARG A 645 15.73 27.27 -1.63
N VAL A 646 16.14 28.50 -1.89
CA VAL A 646 17.08 28.85 -2.97
C VAL A 646 18.33 29.48 -2.36
N LEU A 647 19.50 28.99 -2.77
CA LEU A 647 20.81 29.50 -2.32
C LEU A 647 21.43 30.35 -3.43
N LEU A 648 21.46 31.66 -3.24
CA LEU A 648 22.11 32.60 -4.14
C LEU A 648 23.60 32.72 -3.78
N PRO A 649 24.53 32.58 -4.76
CA PRO A 649 25.95 32.70 -4.51
C PRO A 649 26.37 34.16 -4.26
N THR A 650 27.48 34.34 -3.56
CA THR A 650 28.16 35.62 -3.40
C THR A 650 28.64 36.16 -4.76
N ARG A 651 27.97 37.20 -5.28
CA ARG A 651 28.35 37.93 -6.51
C ARG A 651 27.54 39.22 -6.68
N GLU A 652 27.94 40.03 -7.65
CA GLU A 652 27.17 41.19 -8.07
C GLU A 652 25.95 40.79 -8.93
N PHE A 653 24.77 41.32 -8.57
CA PHE A 653 23.53 41.15 -9.34
C PHE A 653 23.15 42.50 -9.96
N PRO A 654 23.56 42.80 -11.21
CA PRO A 654 23.37 44.11 -11.83
C PRO A 654 21.89 44.39 -12.16
N GLU A 655 21.08 43.34 -12.29
CA GLU A 655 19.66 43.43 -12.58
C GLU A 655 18.87 43.87 -11.34
N ALA A 656 17.74 44.55 -11.54
CA ALA A 656 16.89 44.99 -10.43
C ALA A 656 16.02 43.85 -9.88
N GLN A 657 15.83 42.78 -10.65
CA GLN A 657 14.99 41.64 -10.30
C GLN A 657 15.58 40.37 -10.90
N PHE A 658 15.56 39.29 -10.14
CA PHE A 658 15.91 37.94 -10.55
C PHE A 658 14.65 37.09 -10.61
N ASN A 659 14.41 36.47 -11.76
CA ASN A 659 13.24 35.63 -11.99
C ASN A 659 13.66 34.18 -12.20
N LEU A 660 13.16 33.30 -11.35
CA LEU A 660 13.40 31.86 -11.43
C LEU A 660 12.05 31.15 -11.53
N THR A 661 11.82 30.40 -12.59
CA THR A 661 10.63 29.56 -12.74
C THR A 661 11.06 28.10 -12.74
N CYS A 662 10.61 27.34 -11.74
CA CYS A 662 10.92 25.92 -11.63
C CYS A 662 9.66 25.08 -11.69
N PRO A 663 9.67 23.93 -12.40
CA PRO A 663 8.58 22.97 -12.32
C PRO A 663 8.57 22.30 -10.95
N MET A 664 7.39 22.23 -10.33
CA MET A 664 7.12 21.50 -9.11
C MET A 664 6.08 20.42 -9.41
N TYR A 665 6.35 19.20 -8.97
CA TYR A 665 5.47 18.06 -9.12
C TYR A 665 4.58 17.91 -7.90
N ILE A 666 3.29 17.69 -8.12
CA ILE A 666 2.28 17.51 -7.08
C ILE A 666 1.55 16.20 -7.35
N LEU A 667 1.68 15.25 -6.43
CA LEU A 667 0.87 14.04 -6.43
C LEU A 667 -0.41 14.32 -5.65
N THR A 668 -1.57 14.06 -6.27
CA THR A 668 -2.87 14.50 -5.73
C THR A 668 -3.77 13.31 -5.42
N GLN A 669 -4.40 13.34 -4.26
CA GLN A 669 -5.53 12.48 -3.94
C GLN A 669 -6.82 13.19 -4.37
N VAL A 670 -7.66 12.52 -5.16
CA VAL A 670 -8.95 13.03 -5.65
C VAL A 670 -10.03 12.04 -5.21
N GLY A 671 -10.76 12.38 -4.15
CA GLY A 671 -11.67 11.42 -3.51
C GLY A 671 -10.91 10.21 -2.96
N ASP A 672 -11.27 9.01 -3.41
CA ASP A 672 -10.68 7.73 -2.97
C ASP A 672 -9.59 7.20 -3.92
N GLY A 673 -9.14 8.03 -4.87
CA GLY A 673 -8.08 7.70 -5.82
C GLY A 673 -6.90 8.67 -5.78
N PHE A 674 -5.73 8.22 -6.22
CA PHE A 674 -4.51 9.00 -6.38
C PHE A 674 -4.18 9.19 -7.86
N THR A 675 -3.68 10.36 -8.27
CA THR A 675 -3.24 10.56 -9.66
C THR A 675 -2.02 9.69 -9.97
N SER A 676 -2.03 8.97 -11.11
CA SER A 676 -0.87 8.17 -11.56
C SER A 676 0.30 9.06 -12.00
N TYR A 677 -0.01 10.19 -12.61
CA TYR A 677 0.94 11.20 -13.04
C TYR A 677 0.93 12.38 -12.06
N PRO A 678 2.09 12.94 -11.70
CA PRO A 678 2.13 14.16 -10.92
C PRO A 678 1.69 15.35 -11.79
N GLU A 679 0.90 16.23 -11.19
CA GLU A 679 0.60 17.53 -11.77
C GLU A 679 1.87 18.40 -11.74
N THR A 680 2.16 19.10 -12.83
CA THR A 680 3.33 19.98 -12.92
C THR A 680 2.89 21.43 -12.82
N GLU A 681 3.22 22.08 -11.70
CA GLU A 681 3.01 23.50 -11.47
C GLU A 681 4.30 24.28 -11.69
N ASN A 682 4.26 25.29 -12.56
CA ASN A 682 5.41 26.17 -12.80
C ASN A 682 5.44 27.30 -11.75
N VAL A 683 6.36 27.17 -10.81
CA VAL A 683 6.49 28.07 -9.67
C VAL A 683 7.47 29.18 -10.03
N THR A 684 6.96 30.37 -10.35
CA THR A 684 7.79 31.56 -10.60
C THR A 684 8.04 32.32 -9.31
N MET A 685 9.30 32.45 -8.93
CA MET A 685 9.75 33.34 -7.86
C MET A 685 10.40 34.60 -8.45
N GLN A 686 10.15 35.72 -7.77
CA GLN A 686 10.73 37.02 -8.09
C GLN A 686 11.49 37.52 -6.86
N ILE A 687 12.77 37.78 -7.03
CA ILE A 687 13.64 38.32 -5.99
C ILE A 687 14.08 39.70 -6.47
N ALA A 688 13.67 40.75 -5.78
CA ALA A 688 14.11 42.10 -6.12
C ALA A 688 15.47 42.39 -5.48
N PHE A 689 16.31 43.14 -6.18
CA PHE A 689 17.54 43.71 -5.62
C PHE A 689 17.38 45.22 -5.49
N GLY A 690 17.75 45.76 -4.33
CA GLY A 690 17.70 47.19 -4.04
C GLY A 690 19.02 47.68 -3.48
N ASP A 691 19.31 48.95 -3.72
CA ASP A 691 20.39 49.65 -3.03
C ASP A 691 19.82 50.21 -1.73
N SER A 692 20.39 49.81 -0.59
CA SER A 692 19.96 50.33 0.72
C SER A 692 20.28 51.83 0.82
N PRO A 693 19.40 52.67 1.40
CA PRO A 693 19.63 54.12 1.56
C PRO A 693 20.77 54.47 2.54
N ILE A 694 21.50 53.47 3.06
CA ILE A 694 22.51 53.62 4.12
C ILE A 694 23.89 54.08 3.58
N GLY A 695 24.06 54.25 2.26
CA GLY A 695 25.35 54.63 1.66
C GLY A 695 26.32 53.44 1.63
N SER A 696 27.43 53.57 0.90
CA SER A 696 28.43 52.49 0.80
C SER A 696 28.97 52.15 2.18
N MET A 697 28.67 50.93 2.63
CA MET A 697 28.99 50.39 3.96
C MET A 697 30.48 50.50 4.32
N SER A 698 31.37 50.72 3.35
CA SER A 698 32.81 50.89 3.56
C SER A 698 33.17 52.12 4.40
N GLU A 699 32.53 53.28 4.22
CA GLU A 699 32.92 54.50 4.97
C GLU A 699 32.56 54.43 6.46
N ASN A 700 31.47 53.74 6.83
CA ASN A 700 31.08 53.56 8.23
C ASN A 700 31.82 52.40 8.94
N ILE A 701 32.44 51.48 8.19
CA ILE A 701 33.21 50.36 8.75
C ILE A 701 34.59 50.83 9.19
N ASP A 702 35.27 51.63 8.37
CA ASP A 702 36.61 52.12 8.68
C ASP A 702 36.60 53.04 9.92
N GLU A 703 35.59 53.91 10.09
CA GLU A 703 35.44 54.76 11.30
C GLU A 703 35.24 53.92 12.58
N LYS A 704 34.45 52.84 12.52
CA LYS A 704 34.24 51.92 13.65
C LYS A 704 35.47 51.07 13.98
N ILE A 705 36.29 50.74 12.98
CA ILE A 705 37.55 50.02 13.19
C ILE A 705 38.53 50.93 13.94
N GLU A 706 38.70 52.18 13.51
CA GLU A 706 39.58 53.15 14.18
C GLU A 706 39.15 53.40 15.63
N GLU A 707 37.85 53.61 15.90
CA GLU A 707 37.35 53.81 17.27
C GLU A 707 37.63 52.61 18.19
N ALA A 708 37.45 51.38 17.69
CA ALA A 708 37.70 50.16 18.47
C ALA A 708 39.18 49.92 18.76
N VAL A 709 40.07 50.28 17.82
CA VAL A 709 41.53 50.24 18.00
C VAL A 709 41.99 51.27 19.03
N ASP A 710 41.52 52.52 18.92
CA ASP A 710 41.93 53.62 19.81
C ASP A 710 41.50 53.34 21.26
N ASP A 711 40.29 52.81 21.47
CA ASP A 711 39.80 52.38 22.78
C ASP A 711 40.64 51.24 23.38
N ALA A 712 41.10 50.28 22.58
CA ALA A 712 41.97 49.20 23.05
C ALA A 712 43.37 49.71 23.44
N GLN A 713 43.94 50.64 22.67
CA GLN A 713 45.27 51.19 22.91
C GLN A 713 45.33 52.14 24.10
N ARG A 714 44.25 52.90 24.38
CA ARG A 714 44.17 53.89 25.47
C ARG A 714 44.42 53.30 26.86
N PHE A 715 44.02 52.05 27.09
CA PHE A 715 44.22 51.36 28.38
C PHE A 715 45.55 50.61 28.49
N GLY A 716 46.18 50.24 27.36
CA GLY A 716 47.31 49.31 27.35
C GLY A 716 48.60 49.83 28.01
N LYS A 717 48.97 51.09 27.76
CA LYS A 717 50.27 51.64 28.22
C LYS A 717 50.39 51.78 29.74
N TRP A 718 49.28 52.02 30.44
CA TRP A 718 49.26 52.11 31.90
C TRP A 718 49.12 50.73 32.58
N LEU A 719 48.36 49.80 31.97
CA LEU A 719 48.17 48.44 32.48
C LEU A 719 49.45 47.61 32.46
N ASP A 720 50.27 47.71 31.41
CA ASP A 720 51.49 46.90 31.30
C ASP A 720 52.54 47.26 32.36
N ALA A 721 52.58 48.53 32.82
CA ALA A 721 53.43 48.96 33.91
C ALA A 721 52.97 48.42 35.28
N LEU A 722 51.64 48.33 35.48
CA LEU A 722 51.02 47.81 36.70
C LEU A 722 51.08 46.27 36.78
N ASN A 723 50.84 45.57 35.68
CA ASN A 723 50.93 44.11 35.62
C ASN A 723 52.35 43.62 35.95
N LYS A 724 53.39 44.30 35.46
CA LYS A 724 54.79 43.99 35.81
C LYS A 724 55.07 44.15 37.31
N PHE A 725 54.47 45.14 37.97
CA PHE A 725 54.61 45.32 39.42
C PHE A 725 53.93 44.19 40.20
N PHE A 726 52.70 43.82 39.83
CA PHE A 726 51.94 42.77 40.52
C PHE A 726 52.49 41.37 40.27
N ASP A 727 53.07 41.09 39.10
CA ASP A 727 53.75 39.81 38.83
C ASP A 727 54.96 39.60 39.73
N VAL A 728 55.77 40.64 39.96
CA VAL A 728 56.89 40.58 40.90
C VAL A 728 56.39 40.37 42.32
N ALA A 729 55.31 41.05 42.71
CA ALA A 729 54.72 40.94 44.04
C ALA A 729 54.09 39.55 44.31
N ASN A 730 53.38 38.97 43.33
CA ASN A 730 52.83 37.62 43.41
C ASN A 730 53.92 36.55 43.52
N LYS A 731 55.04 36.71 42.79
CA LYS A 731 56.19 35.81 42.88
C LYS A 731 56.80 35.78 44.29
N ILE A 732 56.86 36.92 44.98
CA ILE A 732 57.32 37.00 46.37
C ILE A 732 56.37 36.23 47.30
N CYS A 733 55.06 36.29 47.07
CA CYS A 733 54.06 35.58 47.87
C CYS A 733 54.02 34.07 47.59
N GLN A 734 54.21 33.65 46.32
CA GLN A 734 54.33 32.23 45.96
C GLN A 734 55.59 31.59 46.58
N LEU A 735 56.71 32.32 46.62
CA LEU A 735 57.93 31.88 47.31
C LEU A 735 57.70 31.65 48.81
N ARG A 736 56.90 32.50 49.46
CA ARG A 736 56.47 32.27 50.86
C ARG A 736 55.68 30.98 50.98
N GLN A 737 54.64 30.79 50.18
CA GLN A 737 53.77 29.60 50.24
C GLN A 737 54.56 28.30 50.03
N MET A 738 55.46 28.31 49.04
CA MET A 738 56.34 27.18 48.71
C MET A 738 57.28 26.82 49.87
N PHE A 739 57.87 27.81 50.54
CA PHE A 739 58.75 27.57 51.68
C PHE A 739 58.01 26.92 52.86
N TRP A 740 56.76 27.32 53.11
CA TRP A 740 55.91 26.73 54.15
C TRP A 740 55.42 25.32 53.82
N ASN A 741 55.05 25.06 52.57
CA ASN A 741 54.62 23.73 52.12
C ASN A 741 55.76 22.70 52.22
N ILE A 742 57.00 23.10 51.92
CA ILE A 742 58.19 22.23 52.06
C ILE A 742 58.50 21.94 53.54
N ALA A 743 58.36 22.92 54.42
CA ALA A 743 58.56 22.72 55.86
C ALA A 743 57.51 21.77 56.48
N ALA A 744 56.25 21.85 56.05
CA ALA A 744 55.18 20.95 56.49
C ALA A 744 55.38 19.51 55.97
N ALA A 745 55.84 19.34 54.72
CA ALA A 745 56.08 18.02 54.13
C ALA A 745 57.23 17.25 54.82
N LEU A 746 58.31 17.94 55.21
CA LEU A 746 59.45 17.33 55.90
C LEU A 746 59.10 16.81 57.29
N GLU A 747 58.14 17.42 57.98
CA GLU A 747 57.70 16.99 59.30
C GLU A 747 56.78 15.75 59.24
N VAL A 748 55.90 15.69 58.23
CA VAL A 748 55.07 14.50 57.97
C VAL A 748 55.95 13.27 57.72
N ILE A 749 57.06 13.42 57.00
CA ILE A 749 58.04 12.35 56.78
C ILE A 749 58.70 11.92 58.11
N HIS A 750 59.03 12.87 58.99
CA HIS A 750 59.65 12.59 60.28
C HIS A 750 58.71 11.82 61.24
N VAL A 751 57.43 12.22 61.32
CA VAL A 751 56.42 11.56 62.16
C VAL A 751 56.12 10.15 61.64
N THR A 752 56.05 9.98 60.32
CA THR A 752 55.76 8.68 59.68
C THR A 752 56.91 7.68 59.85
N MET A 753 58.17 8.12 59.80
CA MET A 753 59.32 7.25 60.06
C MET A 753 59.49 6.86 61.53
N SER A 754 59.07 7.71 62.48
CA SER A 754 59.10 7.36 63.90
C SER A 754 58.06 6.30 64.28
N ALA A 755 56.87 6.34 63.66
CA ALA A 755 55.79 5.38 63.86
C ALA A 755 56.10 3.97 63.29
N LEU A 756 56.96 3.87 62.27
CA LEU A 756 57.39 2.59 61.68
C LEU A 756 58.51 1.89 62.44
N SER A 757 59.10 2.51 63.47
CA SER A 757 60.18 1.90 64.27
C SER A 757 59.69 1.03 65.44
N ILE A 758 58.39 1.03 65.76
CA ILE A 758 57.81 0.30 66.89
C ILE A 758 56.64 -0.60 66.45
N SER A 759 56.95 -1.71 65.79
CA SER A 759 56.33 -3.04 66.05
C SER A 759 56.86 -4.09 65.07
N THR A 760 58.06 -4.60 65.35
CA THR A 760 58.29 -6.03 65.13
C THR A 760 57.46 -6.75 66.20
N LYS A 761 56.62 -7.71 65.80
CA LYS A 761 55.65 -8.51 66.62
C LYS A 761 54.30 -7.79 66.79
N PHE A 762 53.13 -8.37 66.47
CA PHE A 762 52.72 -9.78 66.54
C PHE A 762 51.42 -10.00 65.74
N LEU A 763 51.20 -11.22 65.24
CA LEU A 763 49.86 -11.75 65.03
C LEU A 763 49.04 -11.55 66.33
N GLY A 764 47.94 -10.80 66.25
CA GLY A 764 46.84 -10.84 67.23
C GLY A 764 47.00 -9.99 68.50
N ALA A 765 46.89 -8.66 68.38
CA ALA A 765 46.26 -7.73 69.35
C ALA A 765 46.18 -6.30 68.72
N PRO A 766 45.16 -5.48 69.06
CA PRO A 766 44.74 -4.32 68.25
C PRO A 766 45.65 -3.09 68.37
N VAL A 767 45.97 -2.50 67.22
CA VAL A 767 46.82 -1.30 67.01
C VAL A 767 46.02 -0.02 67.30
N GLU A 768 45.60 0.16 68.55
CA GLU A 768 44.93 1.40 68.98
C GLU A 768 45.90 2.60 69.20
N PRO A 769 47.17 2.43 69.67
CA PRO A 769 48.03 3.58 69.96
C PRO A 769 48.64 4.29 68.74
N GLY A 770 48.77 3.62 67.58
CA GLY A 770 49.30 4.25 66.36
C GLY A 770 48.33 5.23 65.71
N ARG A 771 47.03 5.10 66.02
CA ARG A 771 45.96 5.91 65.41
C ARG A 771 45.81 7.29 66.05
N GLN A 772 46.14 7.44 67.34
CA GLN A 772 46.06 8.74 68.04
C GLN A 772 47.29 9.63 67.84
N ALA A 773 48.49 9.05 67.72
CA ALA A 773 49.71 9.83 67.46
C ALA A 773 49.71 10.52 66.08
N TRP A 774 49.00 9.93 65.10
CA TRP A 774 48.91 10.47 63.75
C TRP A 774 47.86 11.60 63.59
N CYS A 775 46.83 11.64 64.43
CA CYS A 775 45.83 12.71 64.40
C CYS A 775 46.24 13.96 65.20
N GLN A 776 47.18 13.86 66.14
CA GLN A 776 47.61 14.97 66.99
C GLN A 776 48.90 15.68 66.52
N ALA A 777 49.49 15.27 65.40
CA ALA A 777 50.70 15.88 64.86
C ALA A 777 50.54 17.36 64.42
N LYS A 778 49.32 17.91 64.41
CA LYS A 778 49.05 19.30 64.02
C LYS A 778 49.27 20.33 65.14
N GLU A 779 49.42 19.92 66.40
CA GLU A 779 49.51 20.87 67.55
C GLU A 779 50.92 21.09 68.14
N GLN A 780 51.98 20.39 67.71
CA GLN A 780 53.35 20.62 68.23
C GLN A 780 54.25 21.53 67.37
N TYR A 781 53.70 22.14 66.31
CA TYR A 781 54.44 22.88 65.27
C TYR A 781 54.98 24.26 65.69
N VAL A 782 54.44 24.89 66.74
CA VAL A 782 54.78 26.28 67.13
C VAL A 782 56.09 26.41 67.92
N THR A 783 56.62 25.32 68.46
CA THR A 783 57.80 25.36 69.34
C THR A 783 59.15 25.18 68.63
N PHE A 784 59.16 24.78 67.35
CA PHE A 784 60.40 24.36 66.67
C PHE A 784 61.07 25.46 65.82
N LEU A 785 60.31 26.45 65.32
CA LEU A 785 60.88 27.60 64.60
C LEU A 785 61.03 28.79 65.54
N GLY A 786 62.22 28.90 66.14
CA GLY A 786 62.56 29.97 67.08
C GLY A 786 62.28 31.39 66.58
N LYS A 787 62.41 32.36 67.49
CA LYS A 787 62.01 33.77 67.38
C LYS A 787 62.48 34.60 66.16
N PRO A 788 63.45 34.21 65.29
CA PRO A 788 63.74 35.02 64.08
C PRO A 788 62.67 34.96 62.99
N GLY A 789 61.81 33.93 62.93
CA GLY A 789 60.83 33.75 61.85
C GLY A 789 59.57 34.62 61.94
N GLN A 790 59.23 35.15 63.12
CA GLN A 790 57.97 35.88 63.33
C GLN A 790 57.99 37.30 62.76
N GLY A 791 59.17 37.93 62.60
CA GLY A 791 59.27 39.31 62.11
C GLY A 791 58.94 39.47 60.62
N ILE A 792 59.48 38.59 59.78
CA ILE A 792 59.25 38.63 58.32
C ILE A 792 57.83 38.18 57.96
N ASP A 793 57.29 37.20 58.69
CA ASP A 793 55.94 36.71 58.43
C ASP A 793 54.86 37.73 58.80
N SER A 794 55.05 38.50 59.89
CA SER A 794 54.11 39.56 60.29
C SER A 794 53.99 40.71 59.28
N PHE A 795 55.03 40.96 58.46
CA PHE A 795 55.02 41.98 57.41
C PHE A 795 54.54 41.44 56.06
N LEU A 796 54.95 40.22 55.69
CA LEU A 796 54.56 39.62 54.41
C LEU A 796 53.14 39.07 54.42
N GLN A 797 52.58 38.70 55.56
CA GLN A 797 51.23 38.13 55.64
C GLN A 797 50.14 39.14 55.25
N PRO A 798 50.11 40.39 55.76
CA PRO A 798 49.12 41.37 55.32
C PRO A 798 49.35 41.84 53.89
N PHE A 799 50.62 41.96 53.48
CA PHE A 799 50.98 42.35 52.12
C PHE A 799 50.54 41.29 51.09
N CYS A 800 50.84 40.02 51.33
CA CYS A 800 50.37 38.93 50.47
C CYS A 800 48.88 38.69 50.59
N GLY A 801 48.27 38.94 51.76
CA GLY A 801 46.82 38.94 51.94
C GLY A 801 46.13 40.01 51.10
N PHE A 802 46.70 41.21 51.02
CA PHE A 802 46.20 42.30 50.17
C PHE A 802 46.39 41.97 48.67
N LEU A 803 47.55 41.44 48.27
CA LEU A 803 47.85 41.09 46.89
C LEU A 803 47.05 39.90 46.36
N ASN A 804 46.74 38.93 47.23
CA ASN A 804 45.86 37.82 46.89
C ASN A 804 44.39 38.13 47.17
N CYS A 805 44.07 39.36 47.59
CA CYS A 805 42.71 39.84 47.88
C CYS A 805 41.97 39.07 48.97
N GLN A 806 42.72 38.50 49.92
CA GLN A 806 42.23 37.73 51.07
C GLN A 806 42.06 38.59 52.35
N GLN A 807 42.66 39.78 52.42
CA GLN A 807 42.44 40.71 53.54
C GLN A 807 41.95 42.07 53.03
N VAL A 808 40.75 42.47 53.47
CA VAL A 808 40.21 43.82 53.26
C VAL A 808 40.74 44.71 54.40
N ASN A 809 41.57 45.69 54.08
CA ASN A 809 42.18 46.56 55.08
C ASN A 809 41.16 47.59 55.58
N THR A 810 40.51 47.31 56.71
CA THR A 810 39.47 48.18 57.30
C THR A 810 40.00 49.51 57.83
N GLU A 811 41.32 49.70 57.97
CA GLU A 811 41.90 50.98 58.41
C GLU A 811 42.10 51.99 57.27
N LEU A 812 42.22 51.54 56.02
CA LEU A 812 42.36 52.43 54.85
C LEU A 812 41.00 52.93 54.32
N THR A 813 39.92 52.24 54.69
CA THR A 813 38.53 52.59 54.41
C THR A 813 37.90 53.14 55.68
N GLY A 814 38.29 54.37 56.09
CA GLY A 814 37.60 55.07 57.18
C GLY A 814 36.08 54.99 57.02
N PRO A 815 35.30 54.94 58.11
CA PRO A 815 33.99 54.28 58.20
C PRO A 815 33.14 54.58 56.98
N ILE A 816 33.19 53.68 56.00
CA ILE A 816 32.27 53.69 54.89
C ILE A 816 30.96 53.17 55.49
N ASP A 817 29.94 54.02 55.47
CA ASP A 817 28.60 53.70 55.96
C ASP A 817 28.15 52.39 55.30
N THR A 818 28.04 51.33 56.11
CA THR A 818 27.89 49.93 55.66
C THR A 818 26.51 49.64 55.03
N ASP A 819 25.70 50.67 54.81
CA ASP A 819 24.36 50.58 54.23
C ASP A 819 24.35 50.47 52.70
N ILE A 820 25.49 50.62 52.01
CA ILE A 820 25.53 50.57 50.53
C ILE A 820 25.59 49.13 49.98
N VAL A 821 26.07 48.14 50.75
CA VAL A 821 25.97 46.71 50.39
C VAL A 821 25.70 45.86 51.64
N PRO A 822 24.43 45.55 51.96
CA PRO A 822 24.08 44.67 53.06
C PRO A 822 24.74 43.28 52.88
N GLY A 823 25.51 42.83 53.89
CA GLY A 823 26.09 41.47 53.93
C GLY A 823 27.56 41.33 53.51
N ALA A 824 28.23 42.39 53.03
CA ALA A 824 29.64 42.31 52.61
C ALA A 824 30.59 41.96 53.78
N THR A 825 30.36 42.53 54.97
CA THR A 825 31.13 42.26 56.19
C THR A 825 30.89 40.85 56.75
N GLU A 826 29.69 40.31 56.58
CA GLU A 826 29.31 38.97 57.04
C GLU A 826 29.89 37.88 56.12
N PHE A 827 29.95 38.16 54.81
CA PHE A 827 30.58 37.27 53.81
C PHE A 827 32.11 37.18 53.96
N VAL A 828 32.78 38.30 54.28
CA VAL A 828 34.24 38.32 54.51
C VAL A 828 34.62 37.60 55.82
N ASN A 829 33.81 37.72 56.87
CA ASN A 829 34.08 37.05 58.15
C ASN A 829 33.83 35.52 58.11
N GLN A 830 32.96 35.02 57.21
CA GLN A 830 32.74 33.57 57.03
C GLN A 830 33.87 32.85 56.27
N GLN A 831 34.71 33.54 55.48
CA GLN A 831 35.84 32.90 54.79
C GLN A 831 37.05 32.58 55.70
N GLY A 832 37.10 33.14 56.92
CA GLY A 832 38.22 32.96 57.84
C GLY A 832 38.24 31.62 58.60
N GLU A 833 37.12 30.90 58.66
CA GLU A 833 37.03 29.58 59.27
C GLU A 833 36.84 28.54 58.16
N GLY A 834 37.95 27.91 57.73
CA GLY A 834 37.95 26.99 56.60
C GLY A 834 36.98 25.81 56.80
N PRO A 835 36.04 25.54 55.88
CA PRO A 835 35.12 24.43 56.01
C PRO A 835 35.81 23.08 55.75
N ILE A 836 35.49 22.09 56.59
CA ILE A 836 35.87 20.69 56.43
C ILE A 836 35.10 20.14 55.22
N ALA A 837 35.81 19.74 54.16
CA ALA A 837 35.23 19.29 52.90
C ALA A 837 34.31 18.06 53.11
N GLY A 838 33.02 18.17 52.77
CA GLY A 838 32.13 17.01 52.74
C GLY A 838 30.61 17.24 52.75
N GLU A 839 30.10 18.46 52.95
CA GLU A 839 28.64 18.68 52.93
C GLU A 839 28.13 19.33 51.62
N PRO A 840 27.25 18.66 50.86
CA PRO A 840 26.68 19.21 49.62
C PRO A 840 25.62 20.26 49.93
N GLY A 841 25.84 21.50 49.48
CA GLY A 841 24.85 22.58 49.56
C GLY A 841 25.38 23.97 49.91
N GLN A 842 26.68 24.15 50.18
CA GLN A 842 27.23 25.48 50.41
C GLN A 842 27.56 26.21 49.09
N PRO A 843 27.20 27.50 48.96
CA PRO A 843 27.43 28.26 47.74
C PRO A 843 28.94 28.37 47.45
N PRO A 844 29.36 28.32 46.18
CA PRO A 844 30.77 28.41 45.81
C PRO A 844 31.34 29.74 46.29
N ILE A 845 32.47 29.66 46.98
CA ILE A 845 33.25 30.80 47.48
C ILE A 845 33.60 31.69 46.28
N ILE A 846 33.00 32.89 46.20
CA ILE A 846 33.23 33.82 45.10
C ILE A 846 34.69 34.31 45.20
N ASN A 847 35.47 34.06 44.15
CA ASN A 847 36.82 34.60 44.05
C ASN A 847 36.74 36.09 43.67
N VAL A 848 36.97 36.95 44.66
CA VAL A 848 36.90 38.41 44.53
C VAL A 848 37.73 38.92 43.34
N LYS A 849 38.88 38.29 43.06
CA LYS A 849 39.79 38.68 41.96
C LYS A 849 39.18 38.51 40.57
N ASP A 850 38.25 37.57 40.40
CA ASP A 850 37.69 37.21 39.09
C ASP A 850 36.44 38.03 38.73
N SER A 851 35.92 38.84 39.66
CA SER A 851 34.78 39.73 39.46
C SER A 851 35.20 41.18 39.61
N ILE A 852 35.01 41.99 38.56
CA ILE A 852 35.35 43.42 38.62
C ILE A 852 34.53 44.15 39.69
N VAL A 853 33.26 43.77 39.87
CA VAL A 853 32.36 44.39 40.83
C VAL A 853 32.83 44.11 42.27
N TRP A 854 33.15 42.85 42.57
CA TRP A 854 33.68 42.50 43.90
C TRP A 854 35.09 43.03 44.11
N SER A 855 35.93 43.01 43.08
CA SER A 855 37.28 43.57 43.16
C SER A 855 37.26 45.07 43.46
N VAL A 856 36.35 45.83 42.85
CA VAL A 856 36.17 47.26 43.15
C VAL A 856 35.56 47.45 44.54
N ALA A 857 34.52 46.68 44.90
CA ALA A 857 33.85 46.79 46.19
C ALA A 857 34.78 46.50 47.37
N THR A 858 35.70 45.55 47.24
CA THR A 858 36.68 45.21 48.29
C THR A 858 38.03 45.92 48.11
N LEU A 859 38.15 46.82 47.13
CA LEU A 859 39.41 47.50 46.75
C LEU A 859 40.58 46.53 46.48
N CYS A 860 40.28 45.36 45.94
CA CYS A 860 41.25 44.38 45.45
C CYS A 860 41.88 44.89 44.14
N VAL A 861 42.89 45.76 44.26
CA VAL A 861 43.58 46.38 43.13
C VAL A 861 44.07 45.36 42.08
N PRO A 862 44.68 44.22 42.44
CA PRO A 862 45.08 43.19 41.47
C PRO A 862 43.90 42.62 40.68
N GLY A 863 42.74 42.44 41.32
CA GLY A 863 41.53 41.95 40.67
C GLY A 863 40.87 42.99 39.76
N ILE A 864 40.91 44.27 40.14
CA ILE A 864 40.47 45.37 39.27
C ILE A 864 41.31 45.36 37.99
N ILE A 865 42.62 45.34 38.13
CA ILE A 865 43.56 45.36 37.00
C ILE A 865 43.37 44.14 36.10
N TYR A 866 43.24 42.96 36.69
CA TYR A 866 43.02 41.73 35.96
C TYR A 866 41.72 41.78 35.12
N ASN A 867 40.63 42.31 35.67
CA ASN A 867 39.38 42.41 34.92
C ASN A 867 39.36 43.56 33.90
N VAL A 868 40.09 44.65 34.16
CA VAL A 868 40.29 45.70 33.15
C VAL A 868 41.13 45.18 31.98
N ASP A 869 42.15 44.35 32.23
CA ASP A 869 42.92 43.70 31.18
C ASP A 869 42.08 42.71 30.37
N LYS A 870 41.20 41.93 31.03
CA LYS A 870 40.21 41.10 30.33
C LYS A 870 39.32 41.94 29.40
N TYR A 871 38.84 43.09 29.86
CA TYR A 871 38.04 43.97 29.02
C TYR A 871 38.84 44.50 27.83
N ARG A 872 40.12 44.89 28.02
CA ARG A 872 41.03 45.25 26.94
C ARG A 872 41.15 44.13 25.91
N GLN A 873 41.34 42.88 26.34
CA GLN A 873 41.44 41.74 25.43
C GLN A 873 40.14 41.49 24.64
N ILE A 874 38.97 41.76 25.23
CA ILE A 874 37.68 41.69 24.52
C ILE A 874 37.58 42.79 23.46
N GLN A 875 38.02 44.02 23.76
CA GLN A 875 38.05 45.11 22.78
C GLN A 875 39.00 44.79 21.61
N CYS A 876 40.19 44.27 21.90
CA CYS A 876 41.11 43.86 20.85
C CYS A 876 40.52 42.76 19.96
N ARG A 877 39.86 41.75 20.55
CA ARG A 877 39.19 40.70 19.78
C ARG A 877 38.06 41.25 18.92
N TYR A 878 37.30 42.22 19.44
CA TYR A 878 36.27 42.91 18.68
C TYR A 878 36.88 43.67 17.48
N ALA A 879 37.96 44.42 17.69
CA ALA A 879 38.67 45.10 16.62
C ALA A 879 39.22 44.12 15.57
N THR A 880 39.80 42.99 15.99
CA THR A 880 40.25 41.92 15.08
C THR A 880 39.08 41.31 14.29
N CYS A 881 37.93 41.10 14.93
CA CYS A 881 36.71 40.62 14.27
C CYS A 881 36.23 41.61 13.20
N LEU A 882 36.18 42.90 13.52
CA LEU A 882 35.84 43.93 12.54
C LEU A 882 36.87 44.00 11.40
N LYS A 883 38.17 43.96 11.71
CA LYS A 883 39.23 44.12 10.71
C LYS A 883 39.38 42.90 9.80
N ARG A 884 39.30 41.68 10.34
CA ARG A 884 39.53 40.44 9.57
C ARG A 884 38.24 39.78 9.12
N GLU A 885 37.26 39.66 10.01
CA GLU A 885 36.07 38.86 9.72
C GLU A 885 35.01 39.68 9.00
N VAL A 886 34.81 40.95 9.37
CA VAL A 886 33.90 41.84 8.64
C VAL A 886 34.52 42.32 7.33
N LYS A 887 35.76 42.84 7.35
CA LYS A 887 36.40 43.41 6.16
C LYS A 887 36.81 42.35 5.12
N ASP A 888 37.48 41.27 5.54
CA ASP A 888 38.02 40.28 4.58
C ASP A 888 37.05 39.12 4.31
N SER A 889 36.23 38.76 5.29
CA SER A 889 35.34 37.58 5.22
C SER A 889 33.86 37.92 5.08
N GLY A 890 33.49 39.21 5.03
CA GLY A 890 32.12 39.67 4.82
C GLY A 890 31.14 39.37 5.97
N VAL A 891 31.65 39.07 7.17
CA VAL A 891 30.82 38.79 8.35
C VAL A 891 30.04 40.05 8.75
N PRO A 892 28.75 39.98 9.12
CA PRO A 892 28.01 41.16 9.56
C PRO A 892 28.59 41.76 10.85
N ILE A 893 28.70 43.10 10.92
CA ILE A 893 29.19 43.85 12.09
C ILE A 893 28.47 43.45 13.39
N SER A 894 27.18 43.15 13.31
CA SER A 894 26.37 42.73 14.44
C SER A 894 26.89 41.45 15.10
N VAL A 895 27.53 40.55 14.34
CA VAL A 895 28.13 39.33 14.91
C VAL A 895 29.31 39.70 15.81
N CYS A 896 30.17 40.61 15.37
CA CYS A 896 31.27 41.10 16.21
C CYS A 896 30.72 41.90 17.42
N GLU A 897 29.68 42.70 17.23
CA GLU A 897 29.04 43.47 18.32
C GLU A 897 28.37 42.55 19.35
N ASP A 898 27.68 41.50 18.90
CA ASP A 898 27.06 40.49 19.74
C ASP A 898 28.12 39.65 20.45
N GLU A 899 29.21 39.28 19.77
CA GLU A 899 30.34 38.59 20.38
C GLU A 899 30.98 39.47 21.47
N LYS A 900 31.24 40.74 21.18
CA LYS A 900 31.75 41.71 22.17
C LYS A 900 30.80 41.85 23.36
N ALA A 901 29.50 42.03 23.10
CA ALA A 901 28.48 42.17 24.13
C ALA A 901 28.37 40.90 24.97
N TYR A 902 28.39 39.73 24.34
CA TYR A 902 28.38 38.43 25.01
C TYR A 902 29.64 38.24 25.86
N LEU A 903 30.83 38.47 25.33
CA LEU A 903 32.09 38.32 26.08
C LEU A 903 32.16 39.32 27.24
N THR A 904 31.72 40.56 27.03
CA THR A 904 31.63 41.57 28.09
C THR A 904 30.61 41.15 29.15
N CYS A 905 29.45 40.66 28.72
CA CYS A 905 28.44 40.13 29.63
C CYS A 905 28.95 38.92 30.40
N ALA A 906 29.60 37.95 29.76
CA ALA A 906 30.04 36.71 30.40
C ALA A 906 31.23 36.94 31.34
N TYR A 907 32.22 37.71 30.90
CA TYR A 907 33.52 37.80 31.58
C TYR A 907 33.70 39.07 32.42
N VAL A 908 32.92 40.13 32.17
CA VAL A 908 33.00 41.38 32.94
C VAL A 908 31.80 41.56 33.86
N TRP A 909 30.57 41.39 33.35
CA TRP A 909 29.34 41.58 34.14
C TRP A 909 28.78 40.28 34.74
N GLY A 910 29.10 39.12 34.18
CA GLY A 910 28.42 37.85 34.44
C GLY A 910 28.62 37.38 35.88
N GLN A 911 29.74 37.75 36.48
CA GLN A 911 30.02 37.47 37.89
C GLN A 911 29.23 38.36 38.86
N ALA A 912 28.66 39.49 38.40
CA ALA A 912 27.70 40.25 39.21
C ALA A 912 26.36 39.49 39.34
N PHE A 913 25.97 38.74 38.30
CA PHE A 913 24.78 37.87 38.33
C PHE A 913 25.02 36.54 39.05
N ALA A 914 26.27 36.14 39.28
CA ALA A 914 26.61 34.97 40.11
C ALA A 914 26.30 35.16 41.61
N ALA A 915 26.03 36.40 42.05
CA ALA A 915 25.49 36.69 43.38
C ALA A 915 24.00 36.32 43.53
N ILE A 916 23.32 35.95 42.44
CA ILE A 916 21.91 35.52 42.44
C ILE A 916 21.86 33.97 42.47
N PRO A 917 21.25 33.34 43.51
CA PRO A 917 21.49 31.94 43.89
C PRO A 917 21.08 30.85 42.87
N TYR A 918 20.41 31.19 41.78
CA TYR A 918 19.92 30.20 40.80
C TYR A 918 20.99 29.68 39.81
N THR A 919 22.15 30.34 39.70
CA THR A 919 23.21 29.95 38.74
C THR A 919 24.16 28.85 39.26
N ALA A 920 24.21 28.63 40.58
CA ALA A 920 25.08 27.63 41.21
C ALA A 920 24.66 26.18 40.87
N ILE A 921 23.36 25.94 40.65
CA ILE A 921 22.81 24.62 40.31
C ILE A 921 23.18 24.24 38.87
N THR A 922 23.18 25.19 37.94
CA THR A 922 23.52 24.96 36.53
C THR A 922 25.02 24.78 36.31
N GLN A 923 25.87 25.46 37.10
CA GLN A 923 27.33 25.24 37.04
C GLN A 923 27.76 23.88 37.62
N TYR A 924 27.07 23.37 38.65
CA TYR A 924 27.28 22.01 39.17
C TYR A 924 27.07 20.94 38.07
N TRP A 925 25.95 21.01 37.35
CA TRP A 925 25.64 20.06 36.27
C TRP A 925 26.59 20.15 35.07
N ILE A 926 27.01 21.36 34.68
CA ILE A 926 27.91 21.55 33.54
C ILE A 926 29.33 21.05 33.86
N ASN A 927 29.79 21.23 35.10
CA ASN A 927 31.12 20.79 35.52
C ASN A 927 31.18 19.27 35.75
N THR A 928 30.13 18.66 36.31
CA THR A 928 30.03 17.19 36.42
C THR A 928 30.03 16.51 35.05
N VAL A 929 29.36 17.09 34.05
CA VAL A 929 29.36 16.57 32.67
C VAL A 929 30.73 16.80 31.98
N LYS A 930 31.40 17.93 32.22
CA LYS A 930 32.74 18.20 31.69
C LYS A 930 33.82 17.30 32.29
N GLU A 931 33.78 17.00 33.59
CA GLU A 931 34.74 16.10 34.25
C GLU A 931 34.53 14.63 33.82
N TRP A 932 33.30 14.20 33.58
CA TRP A 932 33.00 12.87 33.04
C TRP A 932 33.52 12.66 31.61
N LEU A 933 33.53 13.73 30.81
CA LEU A 933 33.97 13.67 29.41
C LEU A 933 35.47 13.88 29.23
N SER A 934 36.17 14.50 30.19
CA SER A 934 37.58 14.90 30.01
C SER A 934 38.63 13.99 30.66
N ASN A 935 38.28 13.09 31.59
CA ASN A 935 39.27 12.18 32.16
C ASN A 935 38.69 10.83 32.66
N PRO A 936 38.66 9.77 31.83
CA PRO A 936 38.06 8.49 32.20
C PRO A 936 38.79 7.76 33.33
N PHE A 937 40.05 8.11 33.63
CA PHE A 937 40.80 7.56 34.77
C PHE A 937 40.49 8.26 36.10
N ALA A 938 40.04 9.52 36.08
CA ALA A 938 39.51 10.19 37.27
C ALA A 938 38.20 9.56 37.74
N ALA A 939 37.36 9.08 36.80
CA ALA A 939 36.18 8.29 37.11
C ALA A 939 36.54 6.92 37.73
N LEU A 940 37.65 6.30 37.29
CA LEU A 940 38.17 5.06 37.88
C LEU A 940 38.75 5.29 39.30
N ALA A 941 39.43 6.42 39.53
CA ALA A 941 39.95 6.80 40.84
C ALA A 941 38.85 7.23 41.83
N ALA A 942 37.81 7.92 41.35
CA ALA A 942 36.62 8.26 42.13
C ALA A 942 35.79 7.00 42.47
N LEU A 943 35.73 6.03 41.55
CA LEU A 943 35.16 4.71 41.82
C LEU A 943 35.97 3.95 42.88
N ILE A 944 37.31 3.98 42.82
CA ILE A 944 38.18 3.35 43.83
C ILE A 944 38.10 4.09 45.19
N GLY A 945 37.95 5.41 45.19
CA GLY A 945 37.75 6.25 46.37
C GLY A 945 36.43 5.97 47.08
N ALA A 946 35.33 5.94 46.31
CA ALA A 946 34.01 5.55 46.82
C ALA A 946 34.00 4.08 47.29
N PHE A 947 34.78 3.21 46.65
CA PHE A 947 34.92 1.80 47.06
C PHE A 947 35.74 1.62 48.35
N CYS A 948 36.81 2.41 48.57
CA CYS A 948 37.56 2.44 49.84
C CYS A 948 36.72 3.11 50.96
N GLU A 949 35.90 4.12 50.65
CA GLU A 949 35.04 4.82 51.64
C GLU A 949 33.87 3.95 52.12
N ALA A 950 33.25 3.19 51.20
CA ALA A 950 32.18 2.24 51.53
C ALA A 950 32.65 1.05 52.40
N HIS A 951 33.95 0.75 52.44
CA HIS A 951 34.52 -0.38 53.18
C HIS A 951 35.31 0.00 54.44
N CYS A 952 35.35 1.29 54.80
CA CYS A 952 35.94 1.77 56.06
C CYS A 952 35.14 1.35 57.32
N GLY A 953 34.06 0.58 57.18
CA GLY A 953 33.25 0.06 58.28
C GLY A 953 33.37 -1.44 58.57
N THR A 954 34.09 -2.24 57.75
CA THR A 954 34.08 -3.71 57.89
C THR A 954 35.47 -4.29 58.13
N SER A 955 35.59 -5.07 59.21
CA SER A 955 36.82 -5.65 59.75
C SER A 955 37.38 -6.81 58.90
N TYR A 956 37.97 -6.52 57.74
CA TYR A 956 38.89 -7.45 57.06
C TYR A 956 40.19 -6.73 56.67
N GLY A 957 41.27 -7.11 57.35
CA GLY A 957 42.53 -6.35 57.45
C GLY A 957 43.44 -6.30 56.22
N THR A 958 43.07 -6.87 55.07
CA THR A 958 43.93 -6.87 53.87
C THR A 958 43.63 -5.72 52.90
N ILE A 959 42.46 -5.08 52.98
CA ILE A 959 42.08 -3.96 52.07
C ILE A 959 42.68 -2.61 52.55
N ASN A 960 42.97 -2.45 53.84
CA ASN A 960 43.47 -1.19 54.43
C ASN A 960 44.96 -0.88 54.15
N ILE A 961 45.76 -1.89 53.80
CA ILE A 961 47.18 -1.68 53.46
C ILE A 961 47.32 -1.10 52.03
N GLY A 962 46.38 -1.42 51.14
CA GLY A 962 46.33 -0.86 49.78
C GLY A 962 45.93 0.61 49.74
N CYS A 963 44.90 1.02 50.50
CA CYS A 963 44.44 2.41 50.50
C CYS A 963 45.44 3.39 51.19
N SER A 964 46.36 2.90 52.05
CA SER A 964 47.38 3.73 52.71
C SER A 964 48.66 3.96 51.87
N PHE A 965 49.07 2.99 51.07
CA PHE A 965 50.17 3.17 50.10
C PHE A 965 49.81 4.16 48.97
N ALA A 966 48.55 4.19 48.55
CA ALA A 966 48.06 5.09 47.51
C ALA A 966 48.16 6.58 47.90
N LYS A 967 47.90 6.95 49.15
CA LYS A 967 47.98 8.35 49.63
C LYS A 967 49.40 8.87 49.85
N VAL A 968 50.34 7.99 50.22
CA VAL A 968 51.77 8.37 50.35
C VAL A 968 52.37 8.64 48.97
N PHE A 969 52.04 7.82 47.97
CA PHE A 969 52.44 8.06 46.59
C PHE A 969 51.82 9.33 46.00
N GLU A 970 50.57 9.66 46.36
CA GLU A 970 49.91 10.91 45.97
C GLU A 970 50.61 12.16 46.56
N SER A 971 51.00 12.11 47.83
CA SER A 971 51.64 13.25 48.51
C SER A 971 53.09 13.47 48.04
N VAL A 972 53.82 12.39 47.76
CA VAL A 972 55.17 12.47 47.16
C VAL A 972 55.08 12.93 45.69
N GLY A 973 54.03 12.53 44.96
CA GLY A 973 53.75 12.98 43.60
C GLY A 973 53.55 14.49 43.48
N ARG A 974 52.75 15.11 44.37
CA ARG A 974 52.54 16.57 44.38
C ARG A 974 53.82 17.37 44.69
N VAL A 975 54.69 16.86 45.56
CA VAL A 975 55.97 17.52 45.88
C VAL A 975 56.97 17.41 44.72
N ILE A 976 56.91 16.32 43.93
CA ILE A 976 57.74 16.16 42.72
C ILE A 976 57.22 17.05 41.58
N ASP A 977 55.89 17.17 41.41
CA ASP A 977 55.26 18.03 40.40
C ASP A 977 55.48 19.54 40.69
N ASP A 978 55.41 19.96 41.96
CA ASP A 978 55.69 21.34 42.36
C ASP A 978 57.18 21.72 42.21
N VAL A 979 58.10 20.74 42.28
CA VAL A 979 59.54 20.96 42.08
C VAL A 979 59.94 20.86 40.60
N GLN A 980 59.22 20.07 39.79
CA GLN A 980 59.44 19.97 38.34
C GLN A 980 58.83 21.14 37.56
N SER A 981 57.72 21.73 38.01
CA SER A 981 57.09 22.91 37.37
C SER A 981 57.95 24.18 37.42
N VAL A 982 58.94 24.28 38.31
CA VAL A 982 59.87 25.42 38.42
C VAL A 982 61.08 25.29 37.49
N LYS A 983 61.32 24.13 36.86
CA LYS A 983 62.55 23.83 36.10
C LYS A 983 62.39 23.69 34.58
N THR A 984 61.21 23.99 34.03
CA THR A 984 61.00 24.05 32.58
C THR A 984 60.90 25.51 32.13
N ASP A 985 61.84 25.95 31.30
CA ASP A 985 61.96 27.33 30.77
C ASP A 985 60.81 27.77 29.85
N ASP A 986 59.72 26.99 29.74
CA ASP A 986 58.54 27.30 28.92
C ASP A 986 57.39 27.97 29.71
N PHE A 987 57.55 28.25 31.01
CA PHE A 987 56.57 29.03 31.79
C PHE A 987 56.59 30.55 31.47
N PHE A 988 57.47 31.01 30.56
CA PHE A 988 57.65 32.44 30.25
C PHE A 988 57.25 32.86 28.82
N LYS A 989 56.46 32.06 28.09
CA LYS A 989 55.82 32.52 26.85
C LYS A 989 54.30 32.48 26.96
N VAL A 990 53.72 33.64 27.22
CA VAL A 990 52.28 33.89 27.07
C VAL A 990 51.93 33.68 25.59
N GLY A 991 51.00 32.78 25.27
CA GLY A 991 50.49 32.65 23.91
C GLY A 991 49.89 33.97 23.43
N GLN A 992 50.14 34.35 22.17
CA GLN A 992 49.76 35.66 21.62
C GLN A 992 48.27 35.94 21.86
N GLY A 993 48.00 36.90 22.74
CA GLY A 993 46.63 37.31 23.05
C GLY A 993 45.97 38.04 21.88
N PRO A 994 44.64 38.24 21.89
CA PRO A 994 43.92 38.93 20.81
C PRO A 994 44.46 40.33 20.48
N CYS A 995 45.01 41.05 21.47
CA CYS A 995 45.66 42.34 21.24
C CYS A 995 46.96 42.24 20.45
N GLN A 996 47.73 41.17 20.63
CA GLN A 996 48.95 40.97 19.87
C GLN A 996 48.65 40.58 18.43
N GLN A 997 47.56 39.82 18.20
CA GLN A 997 47.06 39.56 16.84
C GLN A 997 46.56 40.84 16.15
N LEU A 998 45.98 41.78 16.91
CA LEU A 998 45.59 43.08 16.38
C LEU A 998 46.82 43.95 16.02
N GLU A 999 47.85 43.97 16.87
CA GLU A 999 49.14 44.64 16.59
C GLU A 999 49.83 44.03 15.37
N ASP A 1000 49.88 42.69 15.26
CA ASP A 1000 50.45 41.99 14.11
C ASP A 1000 49.67 42.33 12.80
N LEU A 1001 48.34 42.50 12.88
CA LEU A 1001 47.51 42.95 11.75
C LEU A 1001 47.64 44.45 11.42
N GLU A 1002 48.14 45.27 12.33
CA GLU A 1002 48.48 46.68 12.08
C GLU A 1002 49.88 46.81 11.46
N ASP A 1003 50.81 45.92 11.81
CA ASP A 1003 52.16 45.89 11.25
C ASP A 1003 52.21 45.26 9.83
N GLU A 1004 51.20 44.47 9.44
CA GLU A 1004 51.07 43.86 8.11
C GLU A 1004 50.41 44.77 7.04
N GLU A 1005 49.72 45.84 7.43
CA GLU A 1005 49.19 46.90 6.56
C GLU A 1005 50.20 48.04 6.34
#